data_AF-A0A9P6HHF9-F1
#
_entry.id   AF-A0A9P6HHF9-F1
#
_cell.length_a   1.000
_cell.length_b   1.000
_cell.length_c   1.000
_cell.angle_alpha   90.00
_cell.angle_beta   90.00
_cell.angle_gamma   90.00
#
_symmetry.space_group_name_H-M   'P 1'
#
loop_
_entity.id
_entity.type
_entity.pdbx_description
1 polymer ?
#
loop_
_entity_poly.entity_id
_entity_poly.type
_entity_poly.pdbx_seq_one_letter_code
_entity_poly.pdbx_strand_id
1 'polypeptide(L)'
;MLGRASKRGIHSLVTALKNNALVDIHPEVAEALHARQPVVALESTIITHGMPHPVNLETARTVERNVRASGSVPATIGLIEGRVKIGLEPHELERLAEGKNGPVKLSRRDIGAAIALKRDGGTTCSATLVFAALAGIKAFATGGLGGVHRAGQDTLDISADLPELTRCPVALISAGVKSILDIGRTLEYLETLGVPVVTYGQTDDFPAFYSHKSGFKSPWRVDNPTDAARIMNVQEQLGMKNGVIFATPIPTKYHSMSEAIQKAVEDAVQEAEENGISKRGKEVTPWILKRVGELTGGKSLLSNVALIENTSMIGGQIAASYARLAAEQVVEVGEKSYPVTLKHHQVDKTSTIPPRCVAQSSEQSYQPGSSSPLVIIGSAAMDITSRARKQSSMETTLCLHSTTSGSVSLSPGGVGRNIAEATHRILSKEHLSQAPVLISFVGEDIVGGVLREELSRMGMRTDGLILVPEKASAVCNMVMDTEGGLITGVADMDIIESLEGKAVVEQLNRYNPNVVAVDGNLKASAITDIVSHCNRHGKTVFFEPTSVPKSTRIIPSISASLSSEPNRTSAPIAFASPNILELEELWRVTQSDNVDLTSAPAWWKTLDSFGLSSQFRMELDHLARLPTSPRPGGTTGTLSFLTEGGIAQMAINLLPFFQHLVIKCGERGVVVVMRVSRQTKWASERSNIHKRYIVSNGSGNGDIVVLQHFPANRLRLESIINVTGAGDTLVASILASLVQDPNGFEDPESLKGILEDAQAAAVLTLQSEFAVSPSLSL
;
A
#
# COMPACT_ATOMS: atom_id res chain seq x y z
N MET A 1 -1.71 -13.41 -29.65
CA MET A 1 -2.82 -14.44 -29.56
C MET A 1 -2.49 -15.50 -28.51
N LEU A 2 -2.70 -15.09 -27.19
CA LEU A 2 -3.27 -15.83 -26.05
C LEU A 2 -3.06 -15.03 -24.76
N GLY A 3 -3.83 -13.96 -24.46
CA GLY A 3 -4.76 -13.35 -23.49
C GLY A 3 -4.69 -14.00 -22.11
N ARG A 4 -3.89 -13.27 -21.20
CA ARG A 4 -4.00 -12.63 -19.86
C ARG A 4 -5.32 -13.00 -19.18
N ALA A 5 -5.30 -14.17 -18.42
CA ALA A 5 -6.22 -14.56 -17.32
C ALA A 5 -5.63 -14.14 -15.97
N SER A 6 -5.98 -12.90 -15.31
CA SER A 6 -6.46 -12.43 -14.00
C SER A 6 -5.78 -13.19 -12.85
N LYS A 7 -4.49 -12.74 -12.41
CA LYS A 7 -3.82 -13.44 -11.29
C LYS A 7 -4.05 -12.69 -9.98
N ARG A 8 -5.24 -12.41 -9.47
CA ARG A 8 -5.62 -11.92 -8.13
C ARG A 8 -6.06 -13.10 -7.26
N GLY A 9 -5.05 -13.90 -6.73
CA GLY A 9 -5.29 -14.60 -5.43
C GLY A 9 -4.23 -15.67 -5.21
N ILE A 10 -2.89 -15.39 -5.47
CA ILE A 10 -1.89 -16.47 -5.25
C ILE A 10 -0.74 -15.90 -4.41
N HIS A 11 -0.84 -14.78 -3.41
CA HIS A 11 0.41 -14.20 -2.85
C HIS A 11 0.65 -14.77 -1.44
N SER A 12 -0.20 -15.57 -0.78
CA SER A 12 0.20 -16.13 0.53
C SER A 12 0.71 -17.57 0.38
N LEU A 13 0.27 -18.32 -0.63
CA LEU A 13 0.73 -19.71 -0.81
C LEU A 13 2.10 -19.73 -1.52
N VAL A 14 2.34 -18.75 -2.45
CA VAL A 14 3.63 -18.67 -3.18
C VAL A 14 4.74 -18.29 -2.19
N THR A 15 4.42 -17.38 -1.28
CA THR A 15 5.38 -17.01 -0.22
C THR A 15 5.65 -18.20 0.71
N ALA A 16 4.50 -18.88 1.13
CA ALA A 16 4.69 -20.07 1.99
C ALA A 16 5.54 -21.14 1.30
N LEU A 17 5.33 -21.32 -0.03
CA LEU A 17 6.13 -22.35 -0.74
C LEU A 17 7.57 -21.87 -0.92
N LYS A 18 7.85 -20.56 -1.08
CA LYS A 18 9.22 -20.02 -1.21
C LYS A 18 9.97 -20.13 0.11
N ASN A 19 9.17 -20.16 1.20
CA ASN A 19 9.83 -20.35 2.52
C ASN A 19 9.90 -21.83 2.87
N ASN A 20 9.71 -22.67 1.81
CA ASN A 20 9.83 -24.13 1.91
C ASN A 20 8.75 -24.71 2.82
N ALA A 21 7.59 -23.91 2.93
CA ALA A 21 6.45 -24.49 3.66
C ALA A 21 6.00 -25.81 3.02
N LEU A 22 5.70 -26.82 3.87
CA LEU A 22 5.32 -28.17 3.40
C LEU A 22 3.83 -28.22 3.06
N VAL A 23 3.50 -27.55 1.93
CA VAL A 23 2.09 -27.52 1.49
C VAL A 23 2.01 -28.06 0.06
N ASP A 24 0.98 -28.88 -0.16
CA ASP A 24 0.78 -29.47 -1.50
C ASP A 24 -0.63 -29.12 -2.00
N ILE A 25 -0.59 -28.60 -3.32
CA ILE A 25 -1.93 -28.31 -3.88
C ILE A 25 -2.21 -29.32 -5.01
N HIS A 26 -3.46 -29.92 -4.81
CA HIS A 26 -3.85 -30.87 -5.87
C HIS A 26 -3.92 -30.17 -7.23
N PRO A 27 -3.39 -30.86 -8.32
CA PRO A 27 -3.31 -30.24 -9.65
C PRO A 27 -4.68 -29.71 -10.12
N GLU A 28 -5.77 -30.48 -9.86
CA GLU A 28 -7.10 -29.99 -10.28
C GLU A 28 -7.47 -28.69 -9.57
N VAL A 29 -7.13 -28.60 -8.32
CA VAL A 29 -7.44 -27.38 -7.55
C VAL A 29 -6.55 -26.22 -8.04
N ALA A 30 -5.29 -26.48 -8.22
CA ALA A 30 -4.37 -25.44 -8.74
C ALA A 30 -4.85 -24.89 -10.08
N GLU A 31 -5.26 -25.83 -10.96
CA GLU A 31 -5.75 -25.39 -12.28
C GLU A 31 -7.01 -24.53 -12.13
N ALA A 32 -7.92 -24.98 -11.27
CA ALA A 32 -9.18 -24.21 -11.08
C ALA A 32 -8.88 -22.81 -10.51
N LEU A 33 -7.94 -22.75 -9.58
CA LEU A 33 -7.63 -21.42 -9.00
C LEU A 33 -6.95 -20.54 -10.05
N HIS A 34 -6.07 -21.14 -10.85
CA HIS A 34 -5.41 -20.37 -11.91
C HIS A 34 -6.41 -19.86 -12.95
N ALA A 35 -7.40 -20.70 -13.20
CA ALA A 35 -8.38 -20.32 -14.25
C ALA A 35 -9.54 -19.53 -13.64
N ARG A 36 -9.40 -19.15 -12.34
CA ARG A 36 -10.45 -18.42 -11.59
C ARG A 36 -11.78 -19.15 -11.65
N GLN A 37 -11.74 -20.44 -11.63
CA GLN A 37 -12.95 -21.27 -11.52
C GLN A 37 -13.32 -21.46 -10.03
N PRO A 38 -14.65 -21.63 -9.80
CA PRO A 38 -15.10 -21.72 -8.40
C PRO A 38 -14.54 -22.96 -7.69
N VAL A 39 -13.86 -22.64 -6.52
CA VAL A 39 -13.33 -23.76 -5.70
C VAL A 39 -13.98 -23.68 -4.31
N VAL A 40 -14.37 -24.91 -3.77
CA VAL A 40 -14.95 -24.94 -2.42
C VAL A 40 -14.06 -25.82 -1.52
N ALA A 41 -13.60 -25.14 -0.41
CA ALA A 41 -12.79 -25.93 0.54
C ALA A 41 -13.70 -26.80 1.41
N LEU A 42 -13.14 -28.04 1.78
CA LEU A 42 -13.86 -28.97 2.66
C LEU A 42 -12.91 -29.44 3.77
N GLU A 43 -13.42 -29.51 5.02
CA GLU A 43 -12.52 -29.90 6.14
C GLU A 43 -12.41 -31.42 6.24
N SER A 44 -11.42 -31.91 7.00
CA SER A 44 -11.20 -33.37 7.05
C SER A 44 -11.41 -33.90 8.47
N THR A 45 -11.67 -32.95 9.44
CA THR A 45 -11.93 -33.46 10.81
C THR A 45 -13.27 -34.19 10.85
N ILE A 46 -14.20 -33.79 10.00
CA ILE A 46 -15.47 -34.54 9.93
C ILE A 46 -15.22 -35.97 9.42
N ILE A 47 -14.12 -36.13 8.69
CA ILE A 47 -13.79 -37.47 8.16
C ILE A 47 -13.05 -38.28 9.23
N THR A 48 -12.20 -37.68 10.00
CA THR A 48 -11.36 -38.47 10.93
C THR A 48 -12.05 -38.60 12.28
N HIS A 49 -12.80 -37.52 12.75
CA HIS A 49 -13.30 -37.54 14.14
C HIS A 49 -14.80 -37.27 14.17
N GLY A 50 -15.36 -37.01 12.97
CA GLY A 50 -16.77 -36.52 13.02
C GLY A 50 -17.75 -37.64 12.70
N MET A 51 -17.27 -38.69 11.90
CA MET A 51 -18.20 -39.78 11.54
C MET A 51 -17.44 -41.11 11.53
N PRO A 52 -18.20 -42.15 11.82
CA PRO A 52 -17.52 -43.45 11.85
C PRO A 52 -17.29 -44.02 10.43
N HIS A 53 -16.21 -44.86 10.34
CA HIS A 53 -16.02 -45.61 9.07
C HIS A 53 -17.05 -46.73 8.94
N PRO A 54 -17.56 -46.91 7.58
CA PRO A 54 -17.20 -46.34 6.26
C PRO A 54 -18.05 -45.12 5.91
N VAL A 55 -18.93 -44.74 6.84
CA VAL A 55 -19.85 -43.64 6.50
C VAL A 55 -19.04 -42.33 6.29
N ASN A 56 -17.99 -42.15 7.07
CA ASN A 56 -17.17 -40.94 6.90
C ASN A 56 -16.59 -40.83 5.48
N LEU A 57 -16.08 -41.97 4.93
CA LEU A 57 -15.46 -41.95 3.59
C LEU A 57 -16.54 -41.74 2.52
N GLU A 58 -17.70 -42.44 2.69
CA GLU A 58 -18.78 -42.30 1.70
C GLU A 58 -19.32 -40.87 1.68
N THR A 59 -19.42 -40.36 2.82
CA THR A 59 -19.95 -38.99 2.91
C THR A 59 -18.95 -38.00 2.27
N ALA A 60 -17.68 -38.13 2.62
CA ALA A 60 -16.66 -37.25 2.01
C ALA A 60 -16.72 -37.30 0.48
N ARG A 61 -16.94 -38.47 -0.06
CA ARG A 61 -17.00 -38.59 -1.54
C ARG A 61 -18.27 -37.94 -2.09
N THR A 62 -19.31 -38.16 -1.35
CA THR A 62 -20.58 -37.58 -1.83
C THR A 62 -20.51 -36.05 -1.77
N VAL A 63 -19.95 -35.54 -0.72
CA VAL A 63 -19.85 -34.07 -0.60
C VAL A 63 -18.97 -33.51 -1.72
N GLU A 64 -17.78 -34.22 -2.09
CA GLU A 64 -16.98 -33.77 -3.25
C GLU A 64 -17.81 -33.79 -4.54
N ARG A 65 -18.71 -34.83 -4.63
CA ARG A 65 -19.54 -34.93 -5.86
C ARG A 65 -20.57 -33.78 -5.90
N ASN A 66 -21.13 -33.49 -4.78
CA ASN A 66 -22.12 -32.41 -4.76
C ASN A 66 -21.50 -31.07 -5.16
N VAL A 67 -20.32 -30.78 -4.61
CA VAL A 67 -19.64 -29.52 -5.01
C VAL A 67 -19.39 -29.53 -6.53
N ARG A 68 -19.03 -30.68 -6.99
CA ARG A 68 -18.77 -30.75 -8.46
C ARG A 68 -20.07 -30.53 -9.24
N ALA A 69 -21.14 -31.11 -8.81
CA ALA A 69 -22.40 -31.01 -9.55
C ALA A 69 -22.89 -29.54 -9.60
N SER A 70 -22.36 -28.75 -8.70
CA SER A 70 -22.78 -27.33 -8.69
C SER A 70 -21.89 -26.48 -9.59
N GLY A 71 -20.90 -27.15 -10.21
CA GLY A 71 -20.05 -26.41 -11.17
C GLY A 71 -18.78 -25.91 -10.48
N SER A 72 -18.51 -26.33 -9.23
CA SER A 72 -17.29 -25.91 -8.51
C SER A 72 -16.35 -27.10 -8.28
N VAL A 73 -15.07 -26.73 -8.00
CA VAL A 73 -14.04 -27.77 -7.79
C VAL A 73 -13.84 -27.95 -6.28
N PRO A 74 -14.01 -29.25 -5.75
CA PRO A 74 -13.82 -29.48 -4.30
C PRO A 74 -12.33 -29.56 -3.93
N ALA A 75 -12.05 -28.96 -2.78
CA ALA A 75 -10.68 -29.07 -2.24
C ALA A 75 -10.75 -29.52 -0.78
N THR A 76 -10.77 -30.92 -0.61
CA THR A 76 -10.72 -31.41 0.79
C THR A 76 -9.31 -31.23 1.36
N ILE A 77 -9.27 -30.59 2.56
CA ILE A 77 -7.95 -30.17 3.06
C ILE A 77 -7.62 -30.96 4.32
N GLY A 78 -6.35 -31.52 4.34
CA GLY A 78 -5.89 -32.32 5.50
C GLY A 78 -4.36 -32.36 5.54
N LEU A 79 -3.87 -33.13 6.56
CA LEU A 79 -2.41 -33.26 6.71
C LEU A 79 -2.01 -34.74 6.57
N ILE A 80 -1.00 -34.95 5.68
CA ILE A 80 -0.49 -36.33 5.48
C ILE A 80 1.03 -36.30 5.71
N GLU A 81 1.39 -36.95 6.82
CA GLU A 81 2.82 -37.08 7.16
C GLU A 81 3.50 -35.71 7.19
N GLY A 82 2.78 -34.73 7.84
CA GLY A 82 3.43 -33.43 8.11
C GLY A 82 3.30 -32.46 6.94
N ARG A 83 2.54 -32.97 5.90
CA ARG A 83 2.40 -32.04 4.74
C ARG A 83 0.93 -31.64 4.58
N VAL A 84 0.78 -30.31 4.41
CA VAL A 84 -0.60 -29.84 4.18
C VAL A 84 -1.04 -30.19 2.76
N LYS A 85 -2.23 -30.83 2.70
CA LYS A 85 -2.77 -31.21 1.37
C LYS A 85 -4.03 -30.40 1.09
N ILE A 86 -3.92 -29.48 0.13
CA ILE A 86 -5.12 -28.77 -0.36
C ILE A 86 -5.67 -29.46 -1.60
N GLY A 87 -6.64 -30.21 -1.28
CA GLY A 87 -7.13 -31.22 -2.26
C GLY A 87 -6.48 -32.59 -2.01
N LEU A 88 -7.30 -33.52 -1.44
CA LEU A 88 -6.72 -34.85 -1.13
C LEU A 88 -6.91 -35.78 -2.33
N GLU A 89 -5.89 -36.61 -2.55
CA GLU A 89 -6.09 -37.71 -3.51
C GLU A 89 -7.00 -38.80 -2.93
N PRO A 90 -7.59 -39.55 -3.77
CA PRO A 90 -8.53 -40.58 -3.29
C PRO A 90 -7.86 -41.50 -2.25
N HIS A 91 -6.66 -41.91 -2.52
CA HIS A 91 -6.04 -42.82 -1.54
C HIS A 91 -5.72 -42.08 -0.24
N GLU A 92 -5.34 -40.80 -0.28
CA GLU A 92 -5.09 -40.02 0.95
C GLU A 92 -6.39 -39.84 1.77
N LEU A 93 -7.47 -39.54 1.05
CA LEU A 93 -8.79 -39.48 1.72
C LEU A 93 -9.12 -40.81 2.41
N GLU A 94 -8.91 -41.94 1.72
CA GLU A 94 -9.17 -43.26 2.33
C GLU A 94 -8.28 -43.48 3.56
N ARG A 95 -7.05 -43.06 3.39
CA ARG A 95 -6.10 -43.21 4.52
C ARG A 95 -6.61 -42.45 5.76
N LEU A 96 -7.07 -41.19 5.64
CA LEU A 96 -7.58 -40.43 6.80
C LEU A 96 -8.89 -41.03 7.30
N ALA A 97 -9.69 -41.58 6.42
CA ALA A 97 -10.99 -42.15 6.85
C ALA A 97 -10.78 -43.45 7.63
N GLU A 98 -9.81 -44.21 7.24
CA GLU A 98 -9.58 -45.50 7.92
C GLU A 98 -8.90 -45.29 9.27
N GLY A 99 -8.40 -44.05 9.43
CA GLY A 99 -7.73 -43.72 10.71
C GLY A 99 -6.34 -44.38 10.81
N LYS A 100 -5.77 -44.64 9.68
CA LYS A 100 -4.43 -45.27 9.70
C LYS A 100 -3.41 -44.30 10.30
N ASN A 101 -2.60 -44.70 11.33
CA ASN A 101 -1.49 -43.94 11.95
C ASN A 101 -2.03 -42.88 12.91
N GLY A 102 -3.35 -43.06 13.27
CA GLY A 102 -3.94 -42.25 14.36
C GLY A 102 -3.94 -40.75 14.04
N PRO A 103 -4.74 -40.27 12.98
CA PRO A 103 -4.75 -38.84 12.66
C PRO A 103 -5.17 -37.98 13.85
N VAL A 104 -4.46 -36.87 13.96
CA VAL A 104 -4.79 -35.97 15.09
C VAL A 104 -5.76 -34.87 14.62
N LYS A 105 -6.54 -34.43 15.53
CA LYS A 105 -7.45 -33.30 15.23
C LYS A 105 -6.68 -31.98 15.23
N LEU A 106 -6.85 -31.14 14.08
CA LEU A 106 -5.92 -30.00 13.89
C LEU A 106 -6.70 -28.69 13.87
N SER A 107 -6.46 -27.91 14.97
CA SER A 107 -6.91 -26.49 14.96
C SER A 107 -5.74 -25.56 14.63
N ARG A 108 -5.99 -24.23 14.64
CA ARG A 108 -4.90 -23.31 14.27
C ARG A 108 -3.67 -23.53 15.15
N ARG A 109 -3.77 -23.77 16.39
CA ARG A 109 -2.60 -23.88 17.30
C ARG A 109 -1.82 -25.16 17.07
N ASP A 110 -2.52 -26.08 16.39
CA ASP A 110 -1.86 -27.40 16.24
C ASP A 110 -1.07 -27.48 14.93
N ILE A 111 -1.16 -26.54 14.07
CA ILE A 111 -0.68 -26.69 12.67
C ILE A 111 0.84 -26.83 12.68
N GLY A 112 1.56 -25.98 13.42
CA GLY A 112 3.04 -26.04 13.42
C GLY A 112 3.56 -27.38 13.95
N ALA A 113 2.98 -27.73 15.15
CA ALA A 113 3.47 -28.97 15.79
C ALA A 113 3.19 -30.21 14.92
N ALA A 114 1.99 -30.27 14.33
CA ALA A 114 1.63 -31.47 13.51
C ALA A 114 2.51 -31.57 12.26
N ILE A 115 2.84 -30.41 11.66
CA ILE A 115 3.72 -30.45 10.46
C ILE A 115 5.13 -30.86 10.88
N ALA A 116 5.60 -30.35 11.97
CA ALA A 116 6.99 -30.62 12.42
C ALA A 116 7.15 -32.08 12.85
N LEU A 117 6.09 -32.60 13.34
CA LEU A 117 6.23 -33.99 13.84
C LEU A 117 5.70 -34.99 12.81
N LYS A 118 5.39 -34.45 11.67
CA LYS A 118 5.05 -35.28 10.50
C LYS A 118 3.82 -36.15 10.80
N ARG A 119 2.84 -35.51 11.50
CA ARG A 119 1.62 -36.26 11.83
C ARG A 119 0.60 -36.19 10.69
N ASP A 120 -0.26 -37.35 10.61
CA ASP A 120 -1.52 -37.20 9.85
C ASP A 120 -2.58 -36.49 10.69
N GLY A 121 -3.40 -35.69 9.95
CA GLY A 121 -4.38 -35.02 10.83
C GLY A 121 -5.55 -34.46 10.00
N GLY A 122 -6.71 -34.49 10.70
CA GLY A 122 -7.90 -33.84 10.12
C GLY A 122 -7.99 -32.37 10.55
N THR A 123 -8.26 -31.49 9.54
CA THR A 123 -8.29 -30.06 9.85
C THR A 123 -9.70 -29.66 10.27
N THR A 124 -9.76 -28.93 11.50
CA THR A 124 -11.06 -28.36 11.90
C THR A 124 -11.41 -27.18 10.98
N CYS A 125 -12.58 -26.50 11.36
CA CYS A 125 -12.94 -25.33 10.52
C CYS A 125 -11.85 -24.25 10.60
N SER A 126 -11.28 -24.07 11.76
CA SER A 126 -10.25 -23.02 11.90
C SER A 126 -9.02 -23.33 11.01
N ALA A 127 -8.50 -24.53 11.09
CA ALA A 127 -7.32 -24.86 10.24
C ALA A 127 -7.68 -24.87 8.75
N THR A 128 -8.83 -25.33 8.44
CA THR A 128 -9.22 -25.35 7.01
C THR A 128 -9.34 -23.92 6.48
N LEU A 129 -9.89 -23.00 7.33
CA LEU A 129 -10.00 -21.59 6.91
C LEU A 129 -8.60 -21.00 6.66
N VAL A 130 -7.64 -21.40 7.50
CA VAL A 130 -6.25 -20.89 7.31
C VAL A 130 -5.72 -21.34 5.95
N PHE A 131 -5.91 -22.61 5.68
CA PHE A 131 -5.27 -23.12 4.45
C PHE A 131 -6.08 -22.73 3.22
N ALA A 132 -7.41 -22.64 3.41
CA ALA A 132 -8.22 -22.16 2.25
C ALA A 132 -7.85 -20.72 1.91
N ALA A 133 -7.72 -19.89 2.95
CA ALA A 133 -7.33 -18.49 2.68
C ALA A 133 -5.92 -18.42 2.07
N LEU A 134 -5.02 -19.28 2.69
CA LEU A 134 -3.65 -19.35 2.14
C LEU A 134 -3.67 -19.68 0.64
N ALA A 135 -4.64 -20.52 0.16
CA ALA A 135 -4.66 -20.98 -1.25
C ALA A 135 -5.52 -20.06 -2.11
N GLY A 136 -6.11 -19.02 -1.45
CA GLY A 136 -6.98 -18.08 -2.20
C GLY A 136 -8.37 -18.65 -2.48
N ILE A 137 -8.81 -19.69 -1.79
CA ILE A 137 -10.17 -20.25 -1.96
C ILE A 137 -11.15 -19.37 -1.19
N LYS A 138 -12.37 -19.09 -1.84
CA LYS A 138 -13.22 -18.02 -1.26
C LYS A 138 -14.44 -18.63 -0.57
N ALA A 139 -14.65 -19.93 -0.73
CA ALA A 139 -15.82 -20.56 -0.08
C ALA A 139 -15.39 -21.86 0.59
N PHE A 140 -15.99 -22.07 1.76
CA PHE A 140 -15.71 -23.26 2.59
C PHE A 140 -17.03 -23.81 3.12
N ALA A 141 -17.27 -25.16 2.85
CA ALA A 141 -18.51 -25.77 3.35
C ALA A 141 -18.20 -26.84 4.41
N THR A 142 -19.10 -26.84 5.40
CA THR A 142 -18.93 -27.84 6.48
C THR A 142 -20.30 -28.14 7.09
N GLY A 143 -20.30 -29.13 7.96
CA GLY A 143 -21.56 -29.47 8.64
C GLY A 143 -21.97 -28.40 9.65
N GLY A 144 -21.18 -28.11 10.58
CA GLY A 144 -21.48 -27.09 11.61
C GLY A 144 -20.19 -26.40 12.07
N LEU A 145 -20.37 -25.20 12.39
CA LEU A 145 -19.24 -24.39 12.87
C LEU A 145 -19.05 -24.58 14.38
N GLY A 146 -17.82 -24.63 14.84
CA GLY A 146 -17.64 -24.52 16.32
C GLY A 146 -18.17 -23.19 16.87
N GLY A 147 -18.25 -23.11 18.25
CA GLY A 147 -18.81 -21.88 18.85
C GLY A 147 -18.58 -21.86 20.37
N VAL A 148 -19.33 -20.96 20.91
CA VAL A 148 -19.23 -20.91 22.39
C VAL A 148 -19.97 -22.10 23.01
N HIS A 149 -19.20 -22.83 23.87
CA HIS A 149 -19.82 -24.03 24.49
C HIS A 149 -20.83 -23.61 25.57
N ARG A 150 -21.65 -24.60 25.92
CA ARG A 150 -22.61 -24.29 27.00
C ARG A 150 -21.88 -24.04 28.32
N ALA A 151 -22.20 -22.92 29.00
CA ALA A 151 -21.55 -22.41 30.22
C ALA A 151 -20.21 -21.73 29.89
N GLY A 152 -20.08 -21.40 28.56
CA GLY A 152 -18.81 -20.78 28.10
C GLY A 152 -18.50 -19.47 28.84
N GLN A 153 -19.49 -18.84 29.37
CA GLN A 153 -19.23 -17.57 30.09
C GLN A 153 -18.43 -17.85 31.37
N ASP A 154 -18.46 -19.06 31.83
CA ASP A 154 -17.70 -19.35 33.05
C ASP A 154 -16.41 -20.12 32.72
N THR A 155 -16.52 -20.98 31.70
CA THR A 155 -15.37 -21.90 31.47
C THR A 155 -14.42 -21.30 30.43
N LEU A 156 -15.02 -20.37 29.65
CA LEU A 156 -14.31 -19.75 28.51
C LEU A 156 -13.92 -20.79 27.46
N ASP A 157 -14.65 -21.92 27.48
CA ASP A 157 -14.46 -22.90 26.39
C ASP A 157 -15.10 -22.39 25.09
N ILE A 158 -14.26 -21.70 24.28
CA ILE A 158 -14.73 -21.05 23.03
C ILE A 158 -13.87 -21.55 21.87
N SER A 159 -14.57 -21.90 20.83
CA SER A 159 -13.86 -22.54 19.70
C SER A 159 -12.99 -21.51 18.96
N ALA A 160 -11.83 -21.95 18.50
CA ALA A 160 -10.90 -21.10 17.73
C ALA A 160 -11.46 -20.80 16.33
N ASP A 161 -12.63 -21.50 16.03
CA ASP A 161 -13.25 -21.20 14.72
C ASP A 161 -13.69 -19.73 14.64
N LEU A 162 -14.15 -19.17 15.75
CA LEU A 162 -14.80 -17.82 15.72
C LEU A 162 -13.77 -16.73 15.43
N PRO A 163 -12.66 -16.66 16.15
CA PRO A 163 -11.69 -15.59 15.82
C PRO A 163 -11.04 -15.82 14.45
N GLU A 164 -10.96 -17.12 14.07
CA GLU A 164 -10.32 -17.35 12.76
C GLU A 164 -11.13 -16.70 11.63
N LEU A 165 -12.38 -16.57 11.79
CA LEU A 165 -13.23 -15.93 10.76
C LEU A 165 -12.91 -14.44 10.63
N THR A 166 -12.17 -13.85 11.59
CA THR A 166 -11.76 -12.43 11.45
C THR A 166 -10.45 -12.33 10.66
N ARG A 167 -9.78 -13.50 10.47
CA ARG A 167 -8.44 -13.43 9.86
C ARG A 167 -8.48 -14.00 8.44
N CYS A 168 -9.64 -14.69 8.15
CA CYS A 168 -9.61 -15.40 6.85
C CYS A 168 -10.81 -14.97 6.02
N PRO A 169 -10.51 -14.33 4.89
CA PRO A 169 -11.62 -13.87 4.03
C PRO A 169 -12.22 -15.03 3.21
N VAL A 170 -12.77 -15.95 3.96
CA VAL A 170 -13.40 -17.12 3.32
C VAL A 170 -14.85 -17.22 3.85
N ALA A 171 -15.82 -17.30 2.82
CA ALA A 171 -17.22 -17.55 3.24
C ALA A 171 -17.41 -18.98 3.77
N LEU A 172 -17.95 -18.99 5.02
CA LEU A 172 -18.16 -20.33 5.61
C LEU A 172 -19.65 -20.70 5.56
N ILE A 173 -19.91 -21.82 4.94
CA ILE A 173 -21.30 -22.29 4.77
C ILE A 173 -21.49 -23.51 5.68
N SER A 174 -22.48 -23.29 6.60
CA SER A 174 -22.72 -24.41 7.54
C SER A 174 -24.18 -24.43 7.97
N ALA A 175 -24.54 -25.52 8.61
CA ALA A 175 -25.93 -25.63 9.13
C ALA A 175 -26.02 -24.99 10.51
N GLY A 176 -25.35 -23.77 10.57
CA GLY A 176 -25.28 -23.06 11.86
C GLY A 176 -24.08 -23.53 12.70
N VAL A 177 -24.28 -23.56 14.05
CA VAL A 177 -23.20 -24.08 14.92
C VAL A 177 -23.63 -25.45 15.46
N LYS A 178 -22.65 -26.25 15.82
CA LYS A 178 -23.01 -27.60 16.29
C LYS A 178 -23.99 -27.52 17.47
N SER A 179 -24.93 -28.53 17.51
CA SER A 179 -26.11 -28.45 18.41
C SER A 179 -25.68 -28.57 19.88
N ILE A 180 -24.45 -28.86 20.07
CA ILE A 180 -24.00 -29.03 21.48
C ILE A 180 -23.51 -27.69 22.01
N LEU A 181 -23.61 -26.63 21.19
CA LEU A 181 -23.02 -25.33 21.58
C LEU A 181 -24.15 -24.36 21.95
N ASP A 182 -23.69 -23.25 22.59
CA ASP A 182 -24.64 -22.17 22.92
C ASP A 182 -24.78 -21.17 21.76
N ILE A 183 -25.96 -21.18 21.17
CA ILE A 183 -26.13 -20.40 19.91
C ILE A 183 -26.20 -18.91 20.25
N GLY A 184 -26.99 -18.52 21.29
CA GLY A 184 -27.10 -17.08 21.66
C GLY A 184 -25.73 -16.46 21.91
N ARG A 185 -24.96 -17.13 22.64
CA ARG A 185 -23.63 -16.56 22.96
C ARG A 185 -22.70 -16.57 21.74
N THR A 186 -22.84 -17.59 21.01
CA THR A 186 -21.99 -17.60 19.78
C THR A 186 -22.34 -16.41 18.89
N LEU A 187 -23.63 -16.15 18.73
CA LEU A 187 -24.00 -15.01 17.86
C LEU A 187 -23.53 -13.70 18.49
N GLU A 188 -23.55 -13.59 19.82
CA GLU A 188 -23.02 -12.37 20.45
C GLU A 188 -21.51 -12.24 20.27
N TYR A 189 -20.87 -13.35 20.41
CA TYR A 189 -19.41 -13.33 20.22
C TYR A 189 -19.05 -12.94 18.78
N LEU A 190 -19.75 -13.51 17.82
CA LEU A 190 -19.49 -13.15 16.41
C LEU A 190 -19.83 -11.68 16.15
N GLU A 191 -20.81 -11.20 16.80
CA GLU A 191 -21.09 -9.75 16.67
C GLU A 191 -19.92 -8.94 17.22
N THR A 192 -19.39 -9.30 18.33
CA THR A 192 -18.26 -8.59 18.93
C THR A 192 -17.03 -8.63 18.02
N LEU A 193 -16.89 -9.72 17.32
CA LEU A 193 -15.70 -9.87 16.46
C LEU A 193 -15.93 -9.23 15.09
N GLY A 194 -17.15 -8.75 14.90
CA GLY A 194 -17.47 -8.10 13.61
C GLY A 194 -17.61 -9.11 12.47
N VAL A 195 -17.97 -10.37 12.77
CA VAL A 195 -18.15 -11.37 11.68
C VAL A 195 -19.63 -11.37 11.27
N PRO A 196 -19.86 -11.11 9.93
CA PRO A 196 -21.25 -11.11 9.45
C PRO A 196 -21.86 -12.52 9.49
N VAL A 197 -23.15 -12.47 10.01
CA VAL A 197 -23.90 -13.75 10.05
C VAL A 197 -25.17 -13.59 9.20
N VAL A 198 -25.25 -14.61 8.21
CA VAL A 198 -26.39 -14.50 7.27
C VAL A 198 -27.08 -15.87 7.21
N THR A 199 -28.38 -15.81 7.49
CA THR A 199 -29.14 -17.07 7.27
C THR A 199 -29.51 -17.21 5.79
N TYR A 200 -29.17 -18.46 5.21
CA TYR A 200 -29.56 -18.80 3.82
C TYR A 200 -30.88 -19.57 3.79
N GLY A 201 -32.04 -18.82 3.56
CA GLY A 201 -33.38 -19.45 3.53
C GLY A 201 -34.48 -18.38 3.59
N GLN A 202 -35.69 -18.84 3.80
CA GLN A 202 -36.86 -17.93 3.69
C GLN A 202 -37.10 -17.20 5.01
N THR A 203 -36.46 -17.63 6.04
CA THR A 203 -36.66 -16.96 7.34
C THR A 203 -35.30 -16.50 7.88
N ASP A 204 -35.44 -15.60 8.95
CA ASP A 204 -34.16 -15.13 9.54
C ASP A 204 -33.80 -15.96 10.79
N ASP A 205 -34.45 -17.07 10.88
CA ASP A 205 -34.09 -17.97 11.99
C ASP A 205 -32.71 -18.62 11.76
N PHE A 206 -31.90 -18.41 12.78
CA PHE A 206 -30.60 -19.10 12.70
C PHE A 206 -30.75 -20.61 12.94
N PRO A 207 -30.22 -21.46 11.98
CA PRO A 207 -30.42 -22.91 12.11
C PRO A 207 -29.58 -23.49 13.27
N ALA A 208 -30.10 -24.52 13.90
CA ALA A 208 -29.40 -25.14 15.05
C ALA A 208 -28.87 -26.52 14.67
N PHE A 209 -28.15 -26.56 13.55
CA PHE A 209 -27.48 -27.78 13.05
C PHE A 209 -28.49 -28.84 12.65
N TYR A 210 -29.20 -29.67 13.63
CA TYR A 210 -30.16 -30.73 13.25
C TYR A 210 -31.55 -30.14 13.05
N SER A 211 -31.64 -28.82 13.43
CA SER A 211 -32.98 -28.23 13.34
C SER A 211 -32.94 -26.94 12.49
N HIS A 212 -34.02 -26.79 11.82
CA HIS A 212 -34.08 -25.59 10.96
C HIS A 212 -34.45 -24.36 11.80
N LYS A 213 -34.82 -24.56 13.08
CA LYS A 213 -35.15 -23.41 13.94
C LYS A 213 -34.40 -23.52 15.27
N SER A 214 -33.86 -22.31 15.63
CA SER A 214 -33.08 -22.36 16.89
C SER A 214 -33.71 -21.43 17.94
N GLY A 215 -34.68 -20.57 17.43
CA GLY A 215 -35.22 -19.53 18.35
C GLY A 215 -34.33 -18.28 18.39
N PHE A 216 -33.20 -18.34 17.65
CA PHE A 216 -32.34 -17.14 17.52
C PHE A 216 -32.35 -16.65 16.07
N LYS A 217 -32.19 -15.32 15.96
CA LYS A 217 -32.28 -14.77 14.58
C LYS A 217 -30.91 -14.24 14.14
N SER A 218 -30.64 -14.51 12.80
CA SER A 218 -29.46 -13.85 12.22
C SER A 218 -29.80 -12.40 11.85
N PRO A 219 -28.79 -11.52 11.83
CA PRO A 219 -29.03 -10.11 11.49
C PRO A 219 -29.36 -9.91 10.01
N TRP A 220 -28.85 -10.87 9.22
CA TRP A 220 -29.14 -10.72 7.78
C TRP A 220 -29.65 -12.05 7.22
N ARG A 221 -30.36 -11.91 6.07
CA ARG A 221 -30.92 -13.12 5.44
C ARG A 221 -30.86 -12.98 3.91
N VAL A 222 -30.56 -14.23 3.32
CA VAL A 222 -30.66 -14.29 1.85
C VAL A 222 -31.27 -15.65 1.45
N ASP A 223 -31.79 -15.77 0.25
CA ASP A 223 -32.42 -17.08 -0.06
C ASP A 223 -31.97 -17.57 -1.43
N ASN A 224 -30.93 -16.90 -1.96
CA ASN A 224 -30.42 -17.42 -3.23
C ASN A 224 -28.89 -17.19 -3.30
N PRO A 225 -28.21 -17.95 -4.11
CA PRO A 225 -26.75 -17.92 -4.19
C PRO A 225 -26.22 -16.60 -4.76
N THR A 226 -26.97 -16.01 -5.58
CA THR A 226 -26.51 -14.74 -6.20
C THR A 226 -26.39 -13.64 -5.13
N ASP A 227 -27.37 -13.50 -4.28
CA ASP A 227 -27.29 -12.46 -3.24
C ASP A 227 -26.15 -12.76 -2.27
N ALA A 228 -26.06 -14.07 -1.92
CA ALA A 228 -24.92 -14.42 -1.04
C ALA A 228 -23.59 -14.07 -1.70
N ALA A 229 -23.47 -14.34 -2.97
CA ALA A 229 -22.22 -14.02 -3.71
C ALA A 229 -22.00 -12.49 -3.74
N ARG A 230 -23.05 -11.69 -3.82
CA ARG A 230 -22.90 -10.21 -3.84
C ARG A 230 -22.34 -9.72 -2.50
N ILE A 231 -22.88 -10.37 -1.45
CA ILE A 231 -22.33 -9.99 -0.13
C ILE A 231 -20.81 -10.26 -0.10
N MET A 232 -20.43 -11.46 -0.59
CA MET A 232 -18.99 -11.77 -0.62
C MET A 232 -18.24 -10.77 -1.52
N ASN A 233 -18.80 -10.46 -2.62
CA ASN A 233 -18.13 -9.55 -3.59
C ASN A 233 -17.95 -8.15 -3.00
N VAL A 234 -19.01 -7.64 -2.32
CA VAL A 234 -18.91 -6.28 -1.75
C VAL A 234 -17.85 -6.28 -0.64
N GLN A 235 -17.87 -7.38 0.18
CA GLN A 235 -16.81 -7.46 1.21
C GLN A 235 -15.41 -7.46 0.59
N GLU A 236 -15.30 -8.17 -0.52
CA GLU A 236 -13.98 -8.19 -1.19
C GLU A 236 -13.66 -6.81 -1.79
N GLN A 237 -14.63 -6.07 -2.31
CA GLN A 237 -14.41 -4.73 -2.92
C GLN A 237 -14.02 -3.72 -1.85
N LEU A 238 -14.46 -3.97 -0.63
CA LEU A 238 -14.15 -3.02 0.45
C LEU A 238 -12.82 -3.40 1.11
N GLY A 239 -12.25 -4.53 0.54
CA GLY A 239 -10.93 -4.95 1.07
C GLY A 239 -11.04 -5.55 2.48
N MET A 240 -12.22 -6.00 2.83
CA MET A 240 -12.37 -6.61 4.16
C MET A 240 -11.68 -7.97 4.22
N LYS A 241 -11.00 -8.20 5.33
CA LYS A 241 -10.17 -9.43 5.42
C LYS A 241 -10.82 -10.46 6.34
N ASN A 242 -12.09 -10.21 6.69
CA ASN A 242 -12.82 -11.21 7.50
C ASN A 242 -13.73 -12.07 6.64
N GLY A 243 -14.18 -13.25 7.28
CA GLY A 243 -15.12 -14.14 6.55
C GLY A 243 -16.56 -13.77 6.88
N VAL A 244 -17.45 -14.51 6.13
CA VAL A 244 -18.89 -14.37 6.39
C VAL A 244 -19.49 -15.77 6.58
N ILE A 245 -20.50 -15.75 7.54
CA ILE A 245 -21.18 -17.05 7.74
C ILE A 245 -22.51 -17.06 6.99
N PHE A 246 -22.60 -18.11 6.16
CA PHE A 246 -23.95 -18.39 5.61
C PHE A 246 -24.52 -19.65 6.25
N ALA A 247 -25.46 -19.35 7.19
CA ALA A 247 -26.09 -20.47 7.91
C ALA A 247 -27.27 -21.04 7.13
N THR A 248 -27.10 -22.41 6.80
CA THR A 248 -28.07 -23.06 5.90
C THR A 248 -28.81 -24.15 6.68
N PRO A 249 -30.12 -24.06 6.73
CA PRO A 249 -30.89 -25.03 7.51
C PRO A 249 -30.85 -26.43 6.89
N ILE A 250 -30.99 -27.40 7.70
CA ILE A 250 -31.09 -28.79 7.21
C ILE A 250 -32.29 -28.92 6.26
N PRO A 251 -32.27 -29.81 5.29
CA PRO A 251 -33.37 -29.95 4.32
C PRO A 251 -34.71 -30.28 5.01
N THR A 252 -35.73 -29.85 4.35
CA THR A 252 -37.09 -29.90 4.92
C THR A 252 -37.51 -31.35 5.23
N LYS A 253 -37.08 -32.30 4.46
CA LYS A 253 -37.48 -33.71 4.67
C LYS A 253 -36.99 -34.24 6.02
N TYR A 254 -36.07 -33.46 6.68
CA TYR A 254 -35.53 -33.99 7.96
C TYR A 254 -36.05 -33.15 9.12
N HIS A 255 -37.04 -32.25 8.87
CA HIS A 255 -37.55 -31.36 9.93
C HIS A 255 -38.33 -32.15 10.98
N SER A 256 -38.99 -33.20 10.54
CA SER A 256 -39.86 -33.93 11.48
C SER A 256 -39.05 -34.63 12.58
N MET A 257 -37.69 -34.81 12.27
CA MET A 257 -36.89 -35.57 13.25
C MET A 257 -36.08 -34.59 14.12
N SER A 258 -36.18 -33.24 13.92
CA SER A 258 -35.31 -32.22 14.54
C SER A 258 -35.57 -32.15 16.06
N GLU A 259 -36.83 -32.27 16.44
CA GLU A 259 -37.13 -32.09 17.88
C GLU A 259 -36.62 -33.28 18.70
N ALA A 260 -36.87 -34.45 18.12
CA ALA A 260 -36.41 -35.64 18.86
C ALA A 260 -34.88 -35.64 19.01
N ILE A 261 -34.13 -35.23 17.97
CA ILE A 261 -32.65 -35.24 18.03
C ILE A 261 -32.17 -34.13 18.98
N GLN A 262 -32.88 -33.07 18.95
CA GLN A 262 -32.48 -31.98 19.85
C GLN A 262 -32.65 -32.39 21.32
N LYS A 263 -33.71 -33.08 21.59
CA LYS A 263 -33.85 -33.59 22.95
C LYS A 263 -32.70 -34.53 23.33
N ALA A 264 -32.32 -35.36 22.41
CA ALA A 264 -31.17 -36.26 22.69
C ALA A 264 -29.89 -35.46 22.94
N VAL A 265 -29.74 -34.36 22.20
CA VAL A 265 -28.53 -33.53 22.40
C VAL A 265 -28.55 -32.95 23.82
N GLU A 266 -29.74 -32.48 24.23
CA GLU A 266 -29.82 -31.90 25.59
C GLU A 266 -29.52 -32.95 26.66
N ASP A 267 -30.00 -34.14 26.41
CA ASP A 267 -29.71 -35.22 27.37
C ASP A 267 -28.21 -35.55 27.41
N ALA A 268 -27.60 -35.59 26.24
CA ALA A 268 -26.16 -35.93 26.19
C ALA A 268 -25.32 -34.83 26.86
N VAL A 269 -25.65 -33.58 26.66
CA VAL A 269 -24.88 -32.47 27.27
C VAL A 269 -25.03 -32.53 28.80
N GLN A 270 -26.26 -32.79 29.21
CA GLN A 270 -26.47 -32.95 30.66
C GLN A 270 -25.65 -34.12 31.23
N GLU A 271 -25.64 -35.21 30.49
CA GLU A 271 -24.86 -36.37 30.97
C GLU A 271 -23.37 -36.05 30.99
N ALA A 272 -22.97 -35.32 30.00
CA ALA A 272 -21.53 -34.98 29.97
C ALA A 272 -21.15 -34.12 31.19
N GLU A 273 -22.02 -33.29 31.62
CA GLU A 273 -21.74 -32.46 32.82
C GLU A 273 -21.74 -33.32 34.08
N GLU A 274 -22.67 -34.20 34.18
CA GLU A 274 -22.78 -35.04 35.39
C GLU A 274 -21.60 -36.00 35.52
N ASN A 275 -21.00 -36.29 34.37
CA ASN A 275 -19.95 -37.32 34.43
C ASN A 275 -18.57 -36.69 34.27
N GLY A 276 -18.51 -35.34 34.37
CA GLY A 276 -17.23 -34.60 34.36
C GLY A 276 -16.59 -34.56 32.97
N ILE A 277 -17.31 -35.10 31.94
CA ILE A 277 -16.72 -35.10 30.58
C ILE A 277 -16.61 -33.66 30.07
N SER A 278 -17.43 -32.73 30.52
CA SER A 278 -17.48 -31.35 30.00
C SER A 278 -16.22 -30.58 30.39
N LYS A 279 -15.30 -31.22 31.19
CA LYS A 279 -14.06 -30.51 31.59
C LYS A 279 -12.85 -31.05 30.83
N ARG A 280 -13.06 -31.83 29.83
CA ARG A 280 -11.91 -32.56 29.23
C ARG A 280 -11.58 -31.96 27.86
N GLY A 281 -11.95 -30.55 27.64
CA GLY A 281 -11.48 -29.82 26.45
C GLY A 281 -11.93 -30.49 25.14
N LYS A 282 -10.98 -30.89 24.20
CA LYS A 282 -11.26 -31.30 22.80
C LYS A 282 -11.93 -32.68 22.76
N GLU A 283 -12.02 -33.34 24.02
CA GLU A 283 -12.64 -34.68 24.01
C GLU A 283 -14.15 -34.59 24.21
N VAL A 284 -14.65 -33.45 24.54
CA VAL A 284 -16.07 -33.29 24.90
C VAL A 284 -16.94 -33.50 23.66
N THR A 285 -16.57 -32.91 22.53
CA THR A 285 -17.45 -32.92 21.34
C THR A 285 -17.54 -34.34 20.76
N PRO A 286 -16.47 -35.12 20.62
CA PRO A 286 -16.62 -36.49 20.09
C PRO A 286 -17.42 -37.37 21.04
N TRP A 287 -17.28 -37.18 22.31
CA TRP A 287 -18.06 -37.99 23.27
C TRP A 287 -19.55 -37.70 23.15
N ILE A 288 -19.89 -36.37 23.06
CA ILE A 288 -21.32 -35.99 23.03
C ILE A 288 -21.95 -36.48 21.72
N LEU A 289 -21.21 -36.39 20.59
CA LEU A 289 -21.79 -36.85 19.31
C LEU A 289 -22.02 -38.37 19.32
N LYS A 290 -21.10 -39.08 19.98
CA LYS A 290 -21.31 -40.55 20.08
C LYS A 290 -22.55 -40.87 20.92
N ARG A 291 -22.66 -40.17 22.00
CA ARG A 291 -23.83 -40.41 22.88
C ARG A 291 -25.14 -40.02 22.18
N VAL A 292 -25.15 -38.93 21.42
CA VAL A 292 -26.36 -38.53 20.67
C VAL A 292 -26.70 -39.61 19.63
N GLY A 293 -25.68 -40.17 19.05
CA GLY A 293 -25.93 -41.28 18.11
C GLY A 293 -26.60 -42.47 18.79
N GLU A 294 -26.15 -42.77 20.01
CA GLU A 294 -26.73 -43.91 20.75
C GLU A 294 -28.18 -43.63 21.16
N LEU A 295 -28.42 -42.32 21.48
CA LEU A 295 -29.77 -41.99 21.99
C LEU A 295 -30.78 -41.89 20.85
N THR A 296 -30.25 -41.75 19.66
CA THR A 296 -31.22 -41.54 18.56
C THR A 296 -31.27 -42.78 17.67
N GLY A 297 -30.54 -43.82 18.10
CA GLY A 297 -30.52 -45.07 17.29
C GLY A 297 -29.96 -44.84 15.88
N GLY A 298 -29.03 -43.76 15.76
CA GLY A 298 -28.34 -43.61 14.45
C GLY A 298 -29.03 -42.56 13.58
N LYS A 299 -30.20 -42.06 13.96
CA LYS A 299 -30.94 -41.05 13.16
C LYS A 299 -30.18 -39.73 13.11
N SER A 300 -29.40 -39.37 14.15
CA SER A 300 -28.62 -38.11 14.15
C SER A 300 -27.51 -38.16 13.11
N LEU A 301 -26.98 -39.38 12.87
CA LEU A 301 -25.93 -39.51 11.83
C LEU A 301 -26.52 -39.30 10.43
N LEU A 302 -27.80 -39.85 10.25
CA LEU A 302 -28.44 -39.62 8.94
C LEU A 302 -28.68 -38.13 8.71
N SER A 303 -29.11 -37.38 9.71
CA SER A 303 -29.36 -35.93 9.59
C SER A 303 -28.03 -35.17 9.39
N ASN A 304 -26.98 -35.67 10.07
CA ASN A 304 -25.67 -34.99 9.92
C ASN A 304 -25.15 -35.12 8.48
N VAL A 305 -25.37 -36.32 7.93
CA VAL A 305 -24.94 -36.53 6.52
C VAL A 305 -25.78 -35.61 5.60
N ALA A 306 -27.03 -35.53 5.86
CA ALA A 306 -27.91 -34.73 4.98
C ALA A 306 -27.57 -33.24 5.06
N LEU A 307 -27.36 -32.82 6.21
CA LEU A 307 -27.11 -31.35 6.29
C LEU A 307 -25.78 -30.99 5.62
N ILE A 308 -24.68 -31.83 5.80
CA ILE A 308 -23.39 -31.44 5.17
C ILE A 308 -23.51 -31.59 3.65
N GLU A 309 -24.33 -32.51 3.20
CA GLU A 309 -24.54 -32.59 1.74
C GLU A 309 -25.25 -31.32 1.23
N ASN A 310 -26.19 -30.86 2.06
CA ASN A 310 -26.91 -29.64 1.63
C ASN A 310 -25.98 -28.42 1.67
N THR A 311 -25.25 -28.27 2.73
CA THR A 311 -24.36 -27.09 2.83
C THR A 311 -23.28 -27.13 1.72
N SER A 312 -22.77 -28.33 1.38
CA SER A 312 -21.76 -28.41 0.30
C SER A 312 -22.38 -28.05 -1.06
N MET A 313 -23.58 -28.50 -1.26
CA MET A 313 -24.25 -28.14 -2.53
C MET A 313 -24.46 -26.62 -2.60
N ILE A 314 -25.00 -26.01 -1.54
CA ILE A 314 -25.25 -24.56 -1.55
C ILE A 314 -23.91 -23.81 -1.63
N GLY A 315 -22.92 -24.30 -0.82
CA GLY A 315 -21.57 -23.70 -0.94
C GLY A 315 -21.05 -23.70 -2.37
N GLY A 316 -21.26 -24.85 -3.08
CA GLY A 316 -20.85 -24.91 -4.49
C GLY A 316 -21.60 -23.88 -5.36
N GLN A 317 -22.88 -23.71 -5.10
CA GLN A 317 -23.68 -22.76 -5.91
C GLN A 317 -23.25 -21.32 -5.63
N ILE A 318 -23.03 -21.04 -4.33
CA ILE A 318 -22.59 -19.66 -3.99
C ILE A 318 -21.22 -19.39 -4.62
N ALA A 319 -20.27 -20.34 -4.54
CA ALA A 319 -18.94 -20.16 -5.15
C ALA A 319 -19.04 -19.96 -6.67
N ALA A 320 -19.89 -20.75 -7.26
CA ALA A 320 -20.06 -20.61 -8.73
C ALA A 320 -20.62 -19.22 -9.07
N SER A 321 -21.64 -18.80 -8.24
CA SER A 321 -22.24 -17.47 -8.51
C SER A 321 -21.20 -16.37 -8.26
N TYR A 322 -20.43 -16.53 -7.20
CA TYR A 322 -19.37 -15.52 -6.93
C TYR A 322 -18.38 -15.46 -8.08
N ALA A 323 -17.86 -16.62 -8.61
CA ALA A 323 -16.92 -16.65 -9.74
C ALA A 323 -17.52 -16.00 -10.99
N ARG A 324 -18.85 -16.20 -11.23
CA ARG A 324 -19.51 -15.60 -12.41
C ARG A 324 -19.56 -14.07 -12.26
N LEU A 325 -19.91 -13.62 -11.02
CA LEU A 325 -19.97 -12.16 -10.78
C LEU A 325 -18.59 -11.52 -10.95
N ALA A 326 -17.62 -12.22 -10.45
CA ALA A 326 -16.25 -11.69 -10.59
C ALA A 326 -15.82 -11.65 -12.06
N ALA A 327 -16.26 -12.64 -12.90
CA ALA A 327 -15.91 -12.67 -14.34
C ALA A 327 -16.68 -11.59 -15.12
N GLU A 328 -18.01 -11.31 -14.72
CA GLU A 328 -18.86 -10.31 -15.40
C GLU A 328 -18.38 -8.88 -15.06
N GLN A 329 -17.78 -8.61 -13.95
CA GLN A 329 -17.19 -7.29 -13.60
C GLN A 329 -15.90 -7.04 -14.40
N VAL A 330 -15.19 -8.14 -14.78
CA VAL A 330 -13.98 -8.02 -15.63
C VAL A 330 -14.40 -7.74 -17.09
N VAL A 331 -15.71 -8.23 -17.53
CA VAL A 331 -16.25 -8.06 -18.90
C VAL A 331 -17.06 -6.76 -18.96
N GLU A 332 -17.72 -6.20 -17.87
CA GLU A 332 -18.49 -4.95 -17.82
C GLU A 332 -17.56 -3.76 -17.55
N VAL A 333 -16.29 -3.89 -17.03
CA VAL A 333 -15.26 -2.82 -16.96
C VAL A 333 -14.62 -2.65 -18.34
N GLY A 334 -14.85 -3.71 -19.33
CA GLY A 334 -14.41 -3.63 -20.74
C GLY A 334 -15.57 -3.21 -21.67
N GLU A 335 -16.94 -2.78 -21.19
CA GLU A 335 -17.99 -2.45 -22.19
C GLU A 335 -19.12 -1.69 -21.50
N LYS A 336 -19.01 -0.85 -20.38
CA LYS A 336 -20.12 0.03 -19.94
C LYS A 336 -19.60 1.02 -18.89
N SER A 337 -19.00 2.16 -19.31
CA SER A 337 -19.05 3.53 -18.75
C SER A 337 -20.48 3.95 -18.43
N TYR A 338 -20.95 3.57 -17.08
CA TYR A 338 -21.98 4.50 -16.58
C TYR A 338 -21.66 4.89 -15.14
N PRO A 339 -21.81 6.24 -14.84
CA PRO A 339 -21.67 7.31 -13.84
C PRO A 339 -22.38 6.96 -12.52
N VAL A 340 -21.76 6.44 -11.49
CA VAL A 340 -22.29 6.28 -10.11
C VAL A 340 -22.59 7.66 -9.51
N THR A 341 -23.90 8.17 -9.57
CA THR A 341 -24.65 9.09 -8.69
C THR A 341 -24.83 8.48 -7.29
N LEU A 342 -23.93 8.84 -6.33
CA LEU A 342 -23.97 8.87 -4.85
C LEU A 342 -25.17 9.70 -4.36
N LYS A 343 -26.36 9.14 -4.08
CA LYS A 343 -27.36 9.80 -3.20
C LYS A 343 -26.75 10.13 -1.83
N HIS A 344 -26.22 11.36 -1.69
CA HIS A 344 -25.93 12.25 -0.56
C HIS A 344 -27.21 12.74 0.12
N HIS A 345 -27.66 12.16 1.23
CA HIS A 345 -28.29 12.80 2.41
C HIS A 345 -27.70 14.20 2.67
N GLN A 346 -28.43 15.25 2.11
CA GLN A 346 -28.68 16.70 2.32
C GLN A 346 -27.85 17.24 3.48
N VAL A 347 -26.62 17.71 3.12
CA VAL A 347 -25.96 18.76 3.92
C VAL A 347 -25.95 20.07 3.12
N ASP A 348 -26.93 20.97 3.34
CA ASP A 348 -27.05 22.44 3.43
C ASP A 348 -26.14 23.15 2.40
N LYS A 349 -26.75 23.51 1.19
CA LYS A 349 -26.74 24.54 0.14
C LYS A 349 -25.81 25.71 0.49
N THR A 350 -24.45 25.52 0.23
CA THR A 350 -23.81 26.65 -0.47
C THR A 350 -22.31 26.35 -0.63
N SER A 351 -21.94 25.58 -1.74
CA SER A 351 -20.65 26.07 -2.30
C SER A 351 -20.21 25.17 -3.45
N THR A 352 -20.57 25.36 -4.70
CA THR A 352 -20.15 25.20 -6.11
C THR A 352 -18.67 24.83 -6.23
N ILE A 353 -18.31 23.43 -6.28
CA ILE A 353 -17.01 23.00 -6.82
C ILE A 353 -17.22 22.42 -8.22
N PRO A 354 -16.46 22.85 -9.38
CA PRO A 354 -16.54 22.39 -10.78
C PRO A 354 -15.95 20.98 -10.95
N PRO A 355 -16.52 20.07 -11.95
CA PRO A 355 -16.33 18.64 -12.27
C PRO A 355 -14.92 18.37 -12.84
N ARG A 356 -14.05 17.47 -12.11
CA ARG A 356 -12.91 16.53 -12.25
C ARG A 356 -12.94 15.80 -13.60
N CYS A 357 -12.20 16.33 -14.62
CA CYS A 357 -11.55 15.86 -15.88
C CYS A 357 -10.78 14.56 -15.67
N VAL A 358 -11.40 13.32 -15.72
CA VAL A 358 -10.90 11.94 -15.97
C VAL A 358 -10.30 11.87 -17.38
N ALA A 359 -9.07 12.38 -17.55
CA ALA A 359 -8.24 12.01 -18.73
C ALA A 359 -8.02 10.50 -18.79
N GLN A 360 -8.83 9.68 -19.60
CA GLN A 360 -8.74 8.50 -20.51
C GLN A 360 -7.28 8.10 -20.76
N SER A 361 -6.54 7.28 -19.95
CA SER A 361 -5.23 6.78 -20.45
C SER A 361 -5.37 5.34 -20.95
N SER A 362 -5.55 5.04 -22.31
CA SER A 362 -5.04 4.10 -23.32
C SER A 362 -3.88 3.26 -22.78
N GLU A 363 -4.02 1.98 -22.25
CA GLU A 363 -3.10 0.84 -22.04
C GLU A 363 -1.87 0.92 -22.94
N GLN A 364 -1.03 1.90 -22.62
CA GLN A 364 0.24 1.99 -23.37
C GLN A 364 1.36 1.31 -22.58
N SER A 365 1.85 0.07 -22.96
CA SER A 365 2.88 -0.77 -22.32
C SER A 365 4.29 -0.37 -22.81
N TYR A 366 5.25 0.17 -21.80
CA TYR A 366 6.67 0.52 -22.03
C TYR A 366 7.52 -0.74 -22.22
N GLN A 367 8.41 -0.74 -23.32
CA GLN A 367 9.40 -1.85 -23.41
C GLN A 367 10.42 -1.74 -22.25
N PRO A 368 10.55 -2.79 -21.45
CA PRO A 368 11.53 -2.78 -20.36
C PRO A 368 12.94 -2.41 -20.88
N GLY A 369 13.46 -1.17 -20.31
CA GLY A 369 14.88 -0.79 -20.63
C GLY A 369 14.94 0.25 -21.74
N SER A 370 13.78 0.71 -22.15
CA SER A 370 13.79 1.77 -23.18
C SER A 370 14.32 3.09 -22.60
N SER A 371 15.11 3.84 -23.48
CA SER A 371 15.77 5.10 -23.06
C SER A 371 14.77 6.07 -22.44
N SER A 372 15.26 6.86 -21.48
CA SER A 372 14.44 7.92 -20.84
C SER A 372 15.27 9.21 -20.72
N PRO A 373 14.67 10.33 -21.14
CA PRO A 373 15.41 11.59 -21.07
C PRO A 373 15.58 12.08 -19.63
N LEU A 374 14.77 11.45 -18.71
CA LEU A 374 14.88 11.88 -17.30
C LEU A 374 14.87 10.66 -16.38
N VAL A 375 15.92 10.61 -15.57
CA VAL A 375 15.97 9.53 -14.55
C VAL A 375 16.05 10.19 -13.17
N ILE A 376 15.11 9.67 -12.32
CA ILE A 376 15.12 10.14 -10.92
C ILE A 376 15.62 9.01 -10.01
N ILE A 377 16.62 9.42 -9.17
CA ILE A 377 17.19 8.40 -8.26
C ILE A 377 16.85 8.81 -6.83
N GLY A 378 16.10 7.94 -6.24
CA GLY A 378 15.74 8.36 -4.86
C GLY A 378 14.80 7.35 -4.21
N SER A 379 14.26 7.76 -3.08
CA SER A 379 13.52 6.79 -2.24
C SER A 379 12.07 6.65 -2.73
N ALA A 380 11.63 5.42 -2.73
CA ALA A 380 10.21 5.05 -2.73
C ALA A 380 9.85 4.42 -1.39
N ALA A 381 8.97 5.18 -0.70
CA ALA A 381 8.69 4.68 0.67
C ALA A 381 7.17 4.67 0.92
N MET A 382 6.87 3.88 1.97
CA MET A 382 5.46 3.87 2.41
C MET A 382 5.30 4.79 3.63
N ASP A 383 4.38 5.74 3.51
CA ASP A 383 4.11 6.62 4.67
C ASP A 383 2.94 6.09 5.48
N ILE A 384 3.23 5.98 6.74
CA ILE A 384 2.15 5.60 7.68
C ILE A 384 1.89 6.81 8.59
N THR A 385 0.61 7.31 8.49
CA THR A 385 0.29 8.50 9.30
C THR A 385 -0.78 8.11 10.34
N SER A 386 -0.30 8.31 11.62
CA SER A 386 -1.24 8.04 12.73
C SER A 386 -1.67 9.36 13.36
N ARG A 387 -3.03 9.51 13.44
CA ARG A 387 -3.54 10.77 14.02
C ARG A 387 -4.45 10.47 15.21
N ALA A 388 -4.08 11.26 16.32
CA ALA A 388 -4.88 11.03 17.54
C ALA A 388 -6.22 11.79 17.44
N ARG A 389 -7.36 11.17 18.04
CA ARG A 389 -8.71 11.78 17.97
C ARG A 389 -8.97 12.58 19.25
N LYS A 390 -9.67 13.83 19.08
CA LYS A 390 -9.99 14.68 20.26
C LYS A 390 -11.04 14.01 21.16
N GLN A 391 -10.61 13.56 22.49
CA GLN A 391 -11.50 12.78 23.38
C GLN A 391 -12.03 13.69 24.50
N SER A 392 -12.11 15.24 24.31
CA SER A 392 -12.76 16.25 25.16
C SER A 392 -11.95 17.56 25.13
N SER A 393 -12.62 18.78 25.00
CA SER A 393 -12.22 20.19 24.78
C SER A 393 -11.05 20.59 25.68
N MET A 394 -10.29 19.49 26.37
CA MET A 394 -9.19 20.08 27.16
C MET A 394 -7.99 19.15 27.20
N GLU A 395 -7.87 18.09 26.12
CA GLU A 395 -6.62 17.31 26.29
C GLU A 395 -6.02 17.04 24.91
N THR A 396 -4.99 17.81 24.50
CA THR A 396 -4.26 17.77 23.20
C THR A 396 -3.04 16.86 23.31
N THR A 397 -3.03 15.92 24.51
CA THR A 397 -1.68 15.29 24.56
C THR A 397 -1.84 13.76 24.56
N LEU A 398 -1.12 13.06 23.51
CA LEU A 398 -0.97 11.59 23.43
C LEU A 398 -0.65 10.99 24.80
N CYS A 399 -1.44 9.98 25.22
CA CYS A 399 -1.17 9.30 26.51
C CYS A 399 0.15 8.51 26.46
N LEU A 400 1.16 9.16 27.14
CA LEU A 400 2.50 8.53 27.21
C LEU A 400 2.42 7.17 27.91
N HIS A 401 2.76 6.06 27.22
CA HIS A 401 2.85 4.66 27.70
C HIS A 401 1.48 3.98 27.63
N SER A 402 0.54 4.63 26.91
CA SER A 402 -0.78 3.98 26.67
C SER A 402 -1.23 4.25 25.23
N THR A 403 -2.16 3.49 24.67
CA THR A 403 -2.66 3.68 23.29
C THR A 403 -3.76 4.76 23.28
N THR A 404 -3.60 5.62 22.20
CA THR A 404 -4.56 6.74 22.04
C THR A 404 -5.45 6.47 20.82
N SER A 405 -6.77 6.54 21.13
CA SER A 405 -7.72 6.38 20.00
C SER A 405 -7.44 7.40 18.89
N GLY A 406 -7.37 7.01 17.56
CA GLY A 406 -7.14 7.92 16.43
C GLY A 406 -7.30 7.18 15.09
N SER A 407 -6.81 7.80 14.07
CA SER A 407 -6.87 7.20 12.72
C SER A 407 -5.46 6.94 12.18
N VAL A 408 -5.38 5.82 11.42
CA VAL A 408 -4.10 5.53 10.75
C VAL A 408 -4.35 5.43 9.24
N SER A 409 -3.51 6.11 8.52
CA SER A 409 -3.62 6.03 7.05
C SER A 409 -2.27 5.68 6.43
N LEU A 410 -2.34 4.94 5.29
CA LEU A 410 -1.11 4.57 4.56
C LEU A 410 -1.13 5.20 3.17
N SER A 411 0.00 5.74 2.85
CA SER A 411 0.09 6.30 1.50
C SER A 411 1.52 6.17 0.96
N PRO A 412 1.58 5.90 -0.43
CA PRO A 412 2.93 5.87 -1.00
C PRO A 412 3.64 7.23 -0.87
N GLY A 413 4.86 7.12 -0.36
CA GLY A 413 5.65 8.35 -0.16
C GLY A 413 7.09 8.20 -0.70
N GLY A 414 7.89 9.16 -0.41
CA GLY A 414 9.30 9.18 -0.86
C GLY A 414 9.56 10.34 -1.82
N VAL A 415 10.62 11.07 -1.44
CA VAL A 415 10.92 12.27 -2.26
C VAL A 415 11.14 11.86 -3.72
N GLY A 416 11.99 10.81 -3.95
CA GLY A 416 12.23 10.37 -5.35
C GLY A 416 10.92 9.95 -6.04
N ARG A 417 10.12 9.23 -5.32
CA ARG A 417 8.85 8.74 -5.93
C ARG A 417 7.91 9.91 -6.23
N ASN A 418 7.81 10.89 -5.21
CA ASN A 418 6.90 12.02 -5.45
C ASN A 418 7.33 12.84 -6.66
N ILE A 419 8.66 13.07 -6.80
CA ILE A 419 9.14 13.83 -7.97
C ILE A 419 8.86 13.05 -9.26
N ALA A 420 9.06 11.72 -9.21
CA ALA A 420 8.82 10.91 -10.43
C ALA A 420 7.33 10.91 -10.81
N GLU A 421 6.51 10.78 -9.78
CA GLU A 421 5.06 10.73 -10.08
C GLU A 421 4.59 12.08 -10.63
N ALA A 422 4.98 13.17 -9.95
CA ALA A 422 4.52 14.50 -10.43
C ALA A 422 5.03 14.79 -11.84
N THR A 423 6.29 14.41 -12.08
CA THR A 423 6.81 14.66 -13.46
C THR A 423 6.02 13.83 -14.48
N HIS A 424 5.79 12.58 -14.10
CA HIS A 424 5.01 11.72 -15.03
C HIS A 424 3.64 12.32 -15.32
N ARG A 425 3.02 12.84 -14.33
CA ARG A 425 1.66 13.39 -14.55
C ARG A 425 1.73 14.67 -15.39
N ILE A 426 2.82 15.44 -15.25
CA ILE A 426 2.94 16.70 -16.01
C ILE A 426 3.31 16.40 -17.46
N LEU A 427 4.18 15.33 -17.69
CA LEU A 427 4.68 15.06 -19.07
C LEU A 427 3.69 14.21 -19.84
N SER A 428 2.96 13.22 -19.12
CA SER A 428 2.01 12.29 -19.81
C SER A 428 1.04 13.08 -20.69
N LYS A 429 1.12 14.46 -20.79
CA LYS A 429 0.39 15.29 -21.77
C LYS A 429 1.09 15.30 -23.13
N GLU A 430 2.37 14.68 -23.31
CA GLU A 430 3.13 15.08 -24.50
C GLU A 430 4.14 13.98 -24.85
N HIS A 431 3.72 12.57 -24.96
CA HIS A 431 4.43 11.51 -25.70
C HIS A 431 5.06 10.52 -24.70
N LEU A 432 4.81 9.28 -24.70
CA LEU A 432 5.27 8.09 -23.95
C LEU A 432 6.80 7.93 -24.02
N SER A 433 7.49 8.58 -25.04
CA SER A 433 8.96 8.44 -25.16
C SER A 433 9.70 9.31 -24.14
N GLN A 434 8.91 10.04 -23.32
CA GLN A 434 9.57 10.97 -22.38
C GLN A 434 9.22 10.58 -20.94
N ALA A 435 8.75 9.37 -20.79
CA ALA A 435 8.34 9.00 -19.42
C ALA A 435 9.57 8.89 -18.51
N PRO A 436 9.45 9.54 -17.32
CA PRO A 436 10.58 9.45 -16.39
C PRO A 436 10.69 8.07 -15.75
N VAL A 437 11.98 7.76 -15.41
CA VAL A 437 12.20 6.47 -14.71
C VAL A 437 12.71 6.78 -13.30
N LEU A 438 11.99 6.08 -12.36
CA LEU A 438 12.48 6.17 -10.96
C LEU A 438 13.37 4.96 -10.65
N ILE A 439 14.66 5.30 -10.29
CA ILE A 439 15.53 4.22 -9.79
C ILE A 439 15.49 4.25 -8.26
N SER A 440 14.95 3.17 -7.70
CA SER A 440 14.86 3.07 -6.23
C SER A 440 14.97 1.60 -5.81
N PHE A 441 15.68 1.40 -4.61
CA PHE A 441 15.68 0.03 -4.07
C PHE A 441 14.39 -0.21 -3.28
N VAL A 442 13.79 -1.33 -3.60
CA VAL A 442 12.59 -1.72 -2.82
C VAL A 442 12.77 -3.19 -2.38
N GLY A 443 12.36 -3.39 -1.09
CA GLY A 443 12.46 -4.80 -0.61
C GLY A 443 11.45 -5.72 -1.32
N GLU A 444 11.81 -7.00 -1.31
CA GLU A 444 10.82 -7.98 -1.83
C GLU A 444 9.81 -8.33 -0.73
N ASP A 445 9.20 -7.24 -0.20
CA ASP A 445 8.21 -7.42 0.88
C ASP A 445 6.91 -6.73 0.48
N ILE A 446 5.89 -6.80 1.35
CA ILE A 446 4.53 -6.33 0.99
C ILE A 446 4.60 -4.83 0.64
N VAL A 447 5.39 -4.14 1.42
CA VAL A 447 5.46 -2.69 1.14
C VAL A 447 6.05 -2.46 -0.27
N GLY A 448 7.16 -3.20 -0.57
CA GLY A 448 7.74 -3.08 -1.94
C GLY A 448 6.74 -3.44 -3.03
N GLY A 449 5.90 -4.53 -2.74
CA GLY A 449 4.88 -4.92 -3.73
C GLY A 449 3.82 -3.82 -3.91
N VAL A 450 3.40 -3.17 -2.81
CA VAL A 450 2.36 -2.12 -2.89
C VAL A 450 2.93 -0.92 -3.67
N LEU A 451 4.17 -0.51 -3.39
CA LEU A 451 4.75 0.63 -4.12
C LEU A 451 4.86 0.36 -5.62
N ARG A 452 5.21 -0.86 -5.99
CA ARG A 452 5.31 -1.21 -7.42
C ARG A 452 3.94 -1.20 -8.09
N GLU A 453 2.94 -1.77 -7.40
CA GLU A 453 1.59 -1.85 -8.00
C GLU A 453 0.99 -0.44 -8.15
N GLU A 454 1.22 0.41 -7.14
CA GLU A 454 0.65 1.77 -7.23
C GLU A 454 1.28 2.55 -8.39
N LEU A 455 2.64 2.42 -8.49
CA LEU A 455 3.27 3.13 -9.63
C LEU A 455 2.77 2.59 -10.96
N SER A 456 2.56 1.25 -11.01
CA SER A 456 2.05 0.66 -12.28
C SER A 456 0.63 1.11 -12.57
N ARG A 457 -0.22 1.23 -11.53
CA ARG A 457 -1.62 1.65 -11.75
C ARG A 457 -1.68 3.09 -12.26
N MET A 458 -0.61 3.85 -11.94
CA MET A 458 -0.60 5.26 -12.38
C MET A 458 0.00 5.38 -13.78
N GLY A 459 0.39 4.20 -14.32
CA GLY A 459 0.92 4.20 -15.69
C GLY A 459 2.42 4.55 -15.69
N MET A 460 3.04 4.54 -14.50
CA MET A 460 4.47 4.87 -14.45
C MET A 460 5.33 3.63 -14.75
N ARG A 461 6.56 3.95 -15.15
CA ARG A 461 7.51 2.84 -15.37
C ARG A 461 7.95 2.25 -14.02
N THR A 462 8.05 0.87 -14.08
CA THR A 462 8.45 0.25 -12.79
C THR A 462 9.77 -0.51 -12.99
N ASP A 463 10.27 -0.44 -14.20
CA ASP A 463 11.49 -1.24 -14.51
C ASP A 463 12.73 -0.58 -13.89
N GLY A 464 12.54 0.53 -13.18
CA GLY A 464 13.66 1.19 -12.47
C GLY A 464 13.66 0.86 -10.98
N LEU A 465 12.58 0.04 -10.56
CA LEU A 465 12.60 -0.41 -9.14
C LEU A 465 13.45 -1.67 -9.00
N ILE A 466 14.53 -1.50 -8.19
CA ILE A 466 15.45 -2.65 -8.00
C ILE A 466 15.06 -3.39 -6.71
N LEU A 467 14.74 -4.67 -6.91
CA LEU A 467 14.26 -5.46 -5.75
C LEU A 467 15.45 -6.07 -5.00
N VAL A 468 15.44 -5.78 -3.71
CA VAL A 468 16.57 -6.28 -2.91
C VAL A 468 16.03 -7.33 -1.92
N PRO A 469 16.54 -8.63 -2.09
CA PRO A 469 16.03 -9.72 -1.23
C PRO A 469 16.44 -9.53 0.24
N GLU A 470 15.53 -9.80 1.17
CA GLU A 470 15.81 -9.91 2.62
C GLU A 470 16.03 -8.53 3.24
N LYS A 471 15.74 -7.41 2.47
CA LYS A 471 15.77 -6.07 3.08
C LYS A 471 14.36 -5.49 3.09
N ALA A 472 14.05 -4.80 4.19
CA ALA A 472 12.70 -4.18 4.30
C ALA A 472 12.63 -2.90 3.47
N SER A 473 11.40 -2.80 2.78
CA SER A 473 11.21 -1.57 1.99
C SER A 473 11.11 -0.37 2.91
N ALA A 474 11.44 0.79 2.31
CA ALA A 474 11.48 2.02 3.13
C ALA A 474 10.07 2.39 3.61
N VAL A 475 9.98 2.72 4.98
CA VAL A 475 8.70 3.13 5.57
C VAL A 475 8.93 4.35 6.45
N CYS A 476 8.03 5.24 6.31
CA CYS A 476 8.04 6.39 7.23
C CYS A 476 6.73 6.44 8.01
N ASN A 477 6.94 6.43 9.33
CA ASN A 477 5.76 6.41 10.22
C ASN A 477 5.69 7.72 11.01
N MET A 478 4.53 8.33 10.77
CA MET A 478 4.41 9.62 11.47
C MET A 478 3.21 9.57 12.43
N VAL A 479 3.46 10.16 13.63
CA VAL A 479 2.37 10.27 14.62
C VAL A 479 2.05 11.77 14.79
N MET A 480 0.71 12.04 14.55
CA MET A 480 0.31 13.47 14.55
C MET A 480 -0.58 13.74 15.77
N ASP A 481 -0.48 15.09 16.20
CA ASP A 481 -1.42 15.44 17.27
C ASP A 481 -2.82 15.69 16.72
N THR A 482 -3.82 16.09 17.58
CA THR A 482 -5.24 16.19 17.18
C THR A 482 -5.43 17.33 16.18
N GLU A 483 -4.41 18.20 16.11
CA GLU A 483 -4.53 19.34 15.15
C GLU A 483 -3.74 19.06 13.87
N GLY A 484 -3.21 17.77 13.82
CA GLY A 484 -2.52 17.44 12.55
C GLY A 484 -1.04 17.81 12.62
N GLY A 485 -0.59 18.36 13.79
CA GLY A 485 0.87 18.62 13.97
C GLY A 485 1.65 17.33 14.24
N LEU A 486 2.90 17.27 13.55
CA LEU A 486 3.73 16.07 13.76
C LEU A 486 4.29 16.04 15.20
N ILE A 487 3.97 14.98 15.92
CA ILE A 487 4.52 14.82 17.29
C ILE A 487 5.85 14.05 17.22
N THR A 488 5.77 12.81 16.61
CA THR A 488 6.99 12.00 16.45
C THR A 488 6.82 11.04 15.27
N GLY A 489 7.91 10.46 14.83
CA GLY A 489 7.81 9.50 13.71
C GLY A 489 9.12 8.72 13.54
N VAL A 490 8.95 7.53 13.06
CA VAL A 490 10.15 6.71 12.72
C VAL A 490 10.23 6.55 11.20
N ALA A 491 11.43 6.92 10.74
CA ALA A 491 11.65 6.67 9.29
C ALA A 491 12.72 5.57 9.11
N ASP A 492 12.19 4.39 8.64
CA ASP A 492 13.13 3.30 8.27
C ASP A 492 13.49 3.40 6.77
N MET A 493 14.68 4.04 6.61
CA MET A 493 15.07 4.31 5.21
C MET A 493 16.36 3.54 4.88
N ASP A 494 16.65 2.46 5.57
CA ASP A 494 17.95 1.77 5.47
C ASP A 494 18.16 1.20 4.05
N ILE A 495 17.08 0.68 3.49
CA ILE A 495 17.27 0.04 2.17
C ILE A 495 17.73 1.08 1.13
N ILE A 496 17.28 2.32 1.34
CA ILE A 496 17.69 3.36 0.37
C ILE A 496 19.17 3.71 0.57
N GLU A 497 19.57 3.63 1.81
CA GLU A 497 21.00 3.93 2.07
C GLU A 497 21.91 2.79 1.62
N SER A 498 21.28 1.68 1.27
CA SER A 498 22.12 0.54 0.81
C SER A 498 22.35 0.59 -0.69
N LEU A 499 21.78 1.64 -1.30
CA LEU A 499 21.95 1.77 -2.75
C LEU A 499 23.42 2.03 -3.08
N GLU A 500 23.92 1.06 -3.85
CA GLU A 500 25.35 1.23 -4.22
C GLU A 500 25.46 1.97 -5.56
N GLY A 501 26.42 2.90 -5.64
CA GLY A 501 26.63 3.75 -6.82
C GLY A 501 26.80 2.94 -8.11
N LYS A 502 27.45 1.81 -8.00
CA LYS A 502 27.72 1.02 -9.21
C LYS A 502 26.42 0.49 -9.83
N ALA A 503 25.56 -0.02 -8.98
CA ALA A 503 24.25 -0.52 -9.49
C ALA A 503 23.45 0.62 -10.16
N VAL A 504 23.56 1.78 -9.58
CA VAL A 504 22.79 2.91 -10.17
C VAL A 504 23.42 3.31 -11.50
N VAL A 505 24.71 3.35 -11.56
CA VAL A 505 25.40 3.74 -12.81
C VAL A 505 25.05 2.76 -13.94
N GLU A 506 24.92 1.50 -13.60
CA GLU A 506 24.52 0.52 -14.64
C GLU A 506 23.14 0.87 -15.22
N GLN A 507 22.33 1.29 -14.34
CA GLN A 507 20.99 1.66 -14.84
C GLN A 507 21.05 2.96 -15.66
N LEU A 508 21.87 3.88 -15.22
CA LEU A 508 22.00 5.12 -16.01
C LEU A 508 22.51 4.83 -17.42
N ASN A 509 23.43 3.85 -17.50
CA ASN A 509 23.90 3.48 -18.85
C ASN A 509 22.77 2.87 -19.69
N ARG A 510 21.96 2.17 -18.96
CA ARG A 510 20.86 1.50 -19.69
C ARG A 510 19.83 2.51 -20.18
N TYR A 511 19.49 3.46 -19.36
CA TYR A 511 18.36 4.35 -19.74
C TYR A 511 18.89 5.60 -20.45
N ASN A 512 20.17 5.91 -20.35
CA ASN A 512 20.88 7.00 -21.04
C ASN A 512 20.10 8.32 -20.96
N PRO A 513 19.94 8.91 -19.76
CA PRO A 513 19.15 10.14 -19.60
C PRO A 513 19.97 11.39 -19.92
N ASN A 514 19.19 12.52 -20.27
CA ASN A 514 19.88 13.82 -20.39
C ASN A 514 19.91 14.55 -19.03
N VAL A 515 18.87 14.25 -18.25
CA VAL A 515 18.82 14.88 -16.92
C VAL A 515 18.68 13.79 -15.86
N VAL A 516 19.53 13.98 -14.80
CA VAL A 516 19.48 13.00 -13.69
C VAL A 516 19.19 13.77 -12.40
N ALA A 517 18.02 13.41 -11.80
CA ALA A 517 17.70 14.05 -10.51
C ALA A 517 18.07 13.11 -9.35
N VAL A 518 18.73 13.75 -8.38
CA VAL A 518 19.27 12.91 -7.30
C VAL A 518 18.66 13.39 -5.97
N ASP A 519 18.06 12.48 -5.32
CA ASP A 519 17.47 12.71 -3.97
C ASP A 519 18.56 12.74 -2.89
N GLY A 520 18.45 13.69 -1.90
CA GLY A 520 19.50 13.86 -0.86
C GLY A 520 19.45 12.73 0.18
N ASN A 521 18.49 11.78 0.02
CA ASN A 521 18.39 10.68 1.00
C ASN A 521 19.38 9.56 0.70
N LEU A 522 20.11 9.68 -0.41
CA LEU A 522 21.07 8.62 -0.77
C LEU A 522 22.36 8.80 0.04
N LYS A 523 23.09 7.64 0.08
CA LYS A 523 24.42 7.70 0.74
C LYS A 523 25.39 8.60 -0.06
N ALA A 524 26.27 9.30 0.66
CA ALA A 524 27.18 10.26 0.01
C ALA A 524 28.06 9.58 -1.05
N SER A 525 28.50 8.38 -0.76
CA SER A 525 29.35 7.67 -1.75
C SER A 525 28.57 7.35 -3.04
N ALA A 526 27.34 6.96 -2.84
CA ALA A 526 26.53 6.71 -4.06
C ALA A 526 26.34 8.00 -4.88
N ILE A 527 26.01 9.10 -4.14
CA ILE A 527 25.83 10.38 -4.87
C ILE A 527 27.13 10.73 -5.60
N THR A 528 28.25 10.48 -4.97
CA THR A 528 29.54 10.80 -5.62
C THR A 528 29.73 9.99 -6.90
N ASP A 529 29.43 8.69 -6.85
CA ASP A 529 29.56 7.85 -8.07
C ASP A 529 28.63 8.34 -9.19
N ILE A 530 27.45 8.74 -8.79
CA ILE A 530 26.45 9.17 -9.81
C ILE A 530 26.91 10.49 -10.43
N VAL A 531 27.29 11.41 -9.55
CA VAL A 531 27.70 12.73 -10.08
C VAL A 531 28.97 12.58 -10.93
N SER A 532 29.91 11.83 -10.50
CA SER A 532 31.12 11.62 -11.32
C SER A 532 30.78 11.05 -12.69
N HIS A 533 29.92 10.03 -12.64
CA HIS A 533 29.51 9.43 -13.94
C HIS A 533 28.82 10.47 -14.82
N CYS A 534 27.96 11.25 -14.27
CA CYS A 534 27.22 12.22 -15.09
C CYS A 534 28.18 13.29 -15.63
N ASN A 535 29.07 13.80 -14.83
CA ASN A 535 30.03 14.81 -15.32
C ASN A 535 30.90 14.27 -16.46
N ARG A 536 31.28 13.00 -16.40
CA ARG A 536 32.12 12.41 -17.46
C ARG A 536 31.34 12.26 -18.77
N HIS A 537 30.05 12.12 -18.59
CA HIS A 537 29.31 11.83 -19.83
C HIS A 537 28.43 13.02 -20.21
N GLY A 538 28.68 14.15 -19.51
CA GLY A 538 28.03 15.43 -19.89
C GLY A 538 26.52 15.40 -19.61
N LYS A 539 26.10 14.66 -18.51
CA LYS A 539 24.66 14.65 -18.16
C LYS A 539 24.40 15.72 -17.10
N THR A 540 23.13 16.33 -17.19
CA THR A 540 22.76 17.37 -16.21
C THR A 540 22.30 16.73 -14.89
N VAL A 541 22.94 17.26 -13.81
CA VAL A 541 22.56 16.70 -12.49
C VAL A 541 21.70 17.74 -11.74
N PHE A 542 20.58 17.24 -11.21
CA PHE A 542 19.68 18.06 -10.37
C PHE A 542 19.62 17.45 -8.97
N PHE A 543 19.99 18.24 -8.01
CA PHE A 543 20.07 17.69 -6.63
C PHE A 543 18.94 18.30 -5.80
N GLU A 544 18.16 17.37 -5.18
CA GLU A 544 17.06 17.81 -4.31
C GLU A 544 17.34 17.37 -2.86
N PRO A 545 17.64 18.43 -2.00
CA PRO A 545 17.85 18.07 -0.59
C PRO A 545 16.54 17.63 0.09
N THR A 546 16.71 16.74 1.12
CA THR A 546 15.46 16.17 1.72
C THR A 546 15.31 16.65 3.16
N SER A 547 16.43 16.91 3.83
CA SER A 547 16.43 17.48 5.19
C SER A 547 17.75 18.23 5.44
N VAL A 548 17.73 18.92 6.52
CA VAL A 548 18.91 19.77 6.76
C VAL A 548 20.16 18.90 6.92
N PRO A 549 20.14 17.84 7.63
CA PRO A 549 21.37 17.05 7.77
C PRO A 549 21.76 16.36 6.45
N LYS A 550 20.80 16.01 5.67
CA LYS A 550 21.13 15.23 4.45
C LYS A 550 21.42 16.18 3.28
N SER A 551 21.18 17.43 3.46
CA SER A 551 21.42 18.38 2.36
C SER A 551 22.91 18.50 2.06
N THR A 552 23.73 18.01 2.96
CA THR A 552 25.19 18.21 2.75
C THR A 552 25.82 16.92 2.21
N ARG A 553 25.05 15.91 1.92
CA ARG A 553 25.60 14.64 1.42
C ARG A 553 26.15 14.80 0.00
N ILE A 554 25.84 15.82 -0.57
CA ILE A 554 26.32 16.05 -1.96
C ILE A 554 27.74 16.63 -1.92
N ILE A 555 28.21 17.13 -0.85
CA ILE A 555 29.46 17.91 -0.75
C ILE A 555 30.65 17.02 -1.09
N PRO A 556 30.74 15.80 -0.63
CA PRO A 556 31.89 14.96 -1.01
C PRO A 556 32.01 14.81 -2.53
N SER A 557 30.88 14.69 -3.19
CA SER A 557 30.96 14.59 -4.66
C SER A 557 31.55 15.86 -5.29
N ILE A 558 31.21 16.98 -4.69
CA ILE A 558 31.77 18.25 -5.22
C ILE A 558 33.29 18.27 -4.97
N SER A 559 33.63 17.92 -3.77
CA SER A 559 35.07 17.86 -3.47
C SER A 559 35.81 16.92 -4.44
N ALA A 560 35.25 15.74 -4.65
CA ALA A 560 35.88 14.77 -5.57
C ALA A 560 35.96 15.32 -6.99
N SER A 561 34.95 16.03 -7.43
CA SER A 561 34.96 16.58 -8.80
C SER A 561 36.02 17.69 -8.94
N LEU A 562 36.10 18.49 -7.90
CA LEU A 562 37.09 19.60 -7.98
C LEU A 562 38.51 19.05 -7.91
N SER A 563 38.71 18.01 -7.14
CA SER A 563 40.05 17.40 -7.07
C SER A 563 40.43 16.74 -8.40
N SER A 564 39.53 16.12 -9.07
CA SER A 564 39.84 15.41 -10.34
C SER A 564 40.04 16.39 -11.50
N GLU A 565 39.45 17.56 -11.40
CA GLU A 565 39.62 18.59 -12.46
C GLU A 565 39.77 19.96 -11.79
N PRO A 566 40.96 20.32 -11.33
CA PRO A 566 41.19 21.54 -10.54
C PRO A 566 40.99 22.81 -11.36
N ASN A 567 41.00 22.63 -12.71
CA ASN A 567 40.83 23.86 -13.52
C ASN A 567 39.44 23.92 -14.14
N ARG A 568 38.56 23.17 -13.58
CA ARG A 568 37.19 23.15 -14.14
C ARG A 568 36.52 24.51 -13.87
N THR A 569 35.89 24.96 -14.88
CA THR A 569 35.25 26.28 -14.73
C THR A 569 33.73 26.11 -14.61
N SER A 570 33.30 24.92 -14.86
CA SER A 570 31.85 24.69 -14.73
C SER A 570 31.54 24.02 -13.38
N ALA A 571 30.42 24.38 -12.87
CA ALA A 571 30.01 23.79 -11.58
C ALA A 571 29.70 22.29 -11.74
N PRO A 572 30.16 21.51 -10.78
CA PRO A 572 29.91 20.06 -10.88
C PRO A 572 28.43 19.72 -10.81
N ILE A 573 27.66 20.52 -10.17
CA ILE A 573 26.21 20.25 -10.08
C ILE A 573 25.45 21.38 -10.79
N ALA A 574 24.59 20.93 -11.70
CA ALA A 574 23.91 21.96 -12.52
C ALA A 574 22.79 22.64 -11.71
N PHE A 575 21.97 21.82 -11.00
CA PHE A 575 20.84 22.44 -10.29
C PHE A 575 20.77 21.87 -8.87
N ALA A 576 20.27 22.73 -7.94
CA ALA A 576 19.84 22.29 -6.60
C ALA A 576 18.67 23.15 -6.12
N SER A 577 17.85 22.50 -5.29
CA SER A 577 16.64 23.26 -4.90
C SER A 577 16.48 23.20 -3.38
N PRO A 578 17.37 23.77 -2.61
CA PRO A 578 17.26 23.75 -1.15
C PRO A 578 16.21 24.74 -0.64
N ASN A 579 15.66 24.36 0.47
CA ASN A 579 15.00 25.48 1.18
C ASN A 579 16.00 26.32 1.98
N ILE A 580 15.56 27.31 2.71
CA ILE A 580 16.49 28.30 3.31
C ILE A 580 17.34 27.61 4.38
N LEU A 581 16.72 26.78 5.14
CA LEU A 581 17.52 26.11 6.19
C LEU A 581 18.57 25.17 5.58
N GLU A 582 18.17 24.44 4.60
CA GLU A 582 19.13 23.54 3.91
C GLU A 582 20.26 24.34 3.24
N LEU A 583 19.91 25.48 2.64
CA LEU A 583 20.94 26.33 2.02
C LEU A 583 21.96 26.78 3.06
N GLU A 584 21.45 27.18 4.20
CA GLU A 584 22.37 27.63 5.28
C GLU A 584 23.33 26.49 5.68
N GLU A 585 22.75 25.35 5.82
CA GLU A 585 23.61 24.22 6.23
C GLU A 585 24.63 23.88 5.13
N LEU A 586 24.16 23.90 3.91
CA LEU A 586 25.13 23.64 2.82
C LEU A 586 26.29 24.65 2.87
N TRP A 587 25.94 25.87 3.06
CA TRP A 587 26.99 26.90 3.11
C TRP A 587 27.89 26.70 4.34
N ARG A 588 27.34 26.48 5.42
CA ARG A 588 28.12 26.28 6.65
C ARG A 588 29.15 25.16 6.47
N VAL A 589 28.72 23.98 5.97
CA VAL A 589 29.62 22.80 5.89
C VAL A 589 30.70 23.06 4.83
N THR A 590 30.38 23.81 3.78
CA THR A 590 31.42 24.05 2.76
C THR A 590 32.54 24.92 3.33
N GLN A 591 32.25 25.61 4.39
CA GLN A 591 33.30 26.49 4.98
C GLN A 591 33.98 25.78 6.15
N SER A 592 33.50 24.70 6.51
CA SER A 592 34.07 24.05 7.69
C SER A 592 35.50 23.57 7.45
N ASP A 593 36.30 23.45 8.55
CA ASP A 593 37.74 23.11 8.46
C ASP A 593 37.95 21.71 7.87
N ASN A 594 37.04 20.88 8.01
CA ASN A 594 37.20 19.48 7.54
C ASN A 594 37.02 19.37 6.02
N VAL A 595 36.26 20.20 5.38
CA VAL A 595 36.04 20.13 3.92
C VAL A 595 36.72 21.32 3.25
N ASP A 596 36.51 22.52 3.79
CA ASP A 596 37.00 23.87 3.41
C ASP A 596 37.10 23.99 1.88
N LEU A 597 35.91 23.98 1.23
CA LEU A 597 35.88 24.10 -0.25
C LEU A 597 36.07 25.56 -0.68
N THR A 598 35.92 26.43 0.21
CA THR A 598 35.98 27.85 -0.16
C THR A 598 37.43 28.36 -0.10
N SER A 599 38.29 27.55 0.29
CA SER A 599 39.70 27.99 0.25
C SER A 599 40.38 27.55 -1.05
N ALA A 600 39.57 26.82 -1.86
CA ALA A 600 40.16 26.34 -3.13
C ALA A 600 40.32 27.50 -4.13
N PRO A 601 41.48 27.56 -4.85
CA PRO A 601 41.73 28.65 -5.81
C PRO A 601 40.62 28.72 -6.87
N ALA A 602 40.11 27.62 -7.25
CA ALA A 602 39.04 27.61 -8.28
C ALA A 602 37.78 28.33 -7.79
N TRP A 603 37.56 28.21 -6.53
CA TRP A 603 36.40 28.93 -5.96
C TRP A 603 36.57 30.45 -6.12
N TRP A 604 37.79 30.96 -5.69
CA TRP A 604 38.02 32.42 -5.77
C TRP A 604 38.01 32.90 -7.24
N LYS A 605 38.61 32.06 -8.05
CA LYS A 605 38.65 32.45 -9.48
C LYS A 605 37.24 32.61 -10.04
N THR A 606 36.39 31.68 -9.73
CA THR A 606 35.02 31.76 -10.26
C THR A 606 34.28 32.95 -9.64
N LEU A 607 34.43 33.12 -8.38
CA LEU A 607 33.69 34.23 -7.73
C LEU A 607 34.20 35.57 -8.24
N ASP A 608 35.49 35.68 -8.35
CA ASP A 608 36.04 36.96 -8.87
C ASP A 608 35.52 37.26 -10.28
N SER A 609 35.21 36.15 -10.96
CA SER A 609 34.76 36.37 -12.36
C SER A 609 33.32 36.89 -12.40
N PHE A 610 32.60 36.77 -11.28
CA PHE A 610 31.20 37.23 -11.29
C PHE A 610 31.12 38.75 -11.44
N GLY A 611 32.28 39.44 -11.10
CA GLY A 611 32.34 40.91 -11.27
C GLY A 611 31.26 41.60 -10.45
N LEU A 612 31.03 41.03 -9.19
CA LEU A 612 29.98 41.65 -8.35
C LEU A 612 30.51 42.96 -7.77
N SER A 613 29.92 44.18 -8.28
CA SER A 613 30.39 45.53 -7.89
C SER A 613 29.47 46.12 -6.82
N SER A 614 29.91 47.33 -6.35
CA SER A 614 29.06 48.06 -5.38
C SER A 614 27.66 48.30 -5.92
N GLN A 615 27.63 48.33 -7.27
CA GLN A 615 26.31 48.48 -7.89
C GLN A 615 25.41 47.27 -7.61
N PHE A 616 25.92 46.12 -7.75
CA PHE A 616 25.13 44.91 -7.46
C PHE A 616 24.60 44.94 -6.03
N ARG A 617 25.46 45.31 -5.12
CA ARG A 617 25.03 45.37 -3.70
C ARG A 617 23.90 46.39 -3.51
N MET A 618 24.07 47.59 -4.11
CA MET A 618 23.00 48.61 -4.01
C MET A 618 21.68 48.10 -4.59
N GLU A 619 21.77 47.43 -5.75
CA GLU A 619 20.53 46.90 -6.37
C GLU A 619 19.91 45.81 -5.50
N LEU A 620 20.77 44.99 -4.91
CA LEU A 620 20.23 43.94 -4.01
C LEU A 620 19.54 44.59 -2.80
N ASP A 621 20.15 45.67 -2.26
CA ASP A 621 19.51 46.38 -1.14
C ASP A 621 18.16 46.96 -1.54
N HIS A 622 18.12 47.50 -2.75
CA HIS A 622 16.83 48.03 -3.21
C HIS A 622 15.79 46.91 -3.39
N LEU A 623 16.27 45.84 -3.98
CA LEU A 623 15.34 44.71 -4.15
C LEU A 623 14.84 44.22 -2.79
N ALA A 624 15.68 44.21 -1.75
CA ALA A 624 15.34 43.66 -0.42
C ALA A 624 14.26 44.53 0.27
N ARG A 625 14.04 45.73 -0.25
CA ARG A 625 13.04 46.62 0.40
C ARG A 625 11.65 46.40 -0.21
N LEU A 626 11.66 45.63 -1.30
CA LEU A 626 10.33 45.37 -1.90
C LEU A 626 9.52 44.40 -1.04
N PRO A 627 8.23 44.59 -1.07
CA PRO A 627 7.40 43.62 -0.36
C PRO A 627 7.51 42.20 -0.97
N THR A 628 7.32 41.25 -0.14
CA THR A 628 7.42 39.84 -0.61
C THR A 628 6.30 39.54 -1.61
N SER A 629 5.17 40.28 -1.51
CA SER A 629 4.10 40.12 -2.51
C SER A 629 3.73 41.50 -3.10
N PRO A 630 3.70 41.55 -4.47
CA PRO A 630 3.42 42.83 -5.17
C PRO A 630 1.96 43.23 -5.05
N ARG A 631 0.98 42.51 -4.46
CA ARG A 631 -0.46 42.84 -4.41
C ARG A 631 -0.86 43.20 -2.97
N PRO A 632 -1.89 44.32 -2.79
CA PRO A 632 -2.34 44.80 -1.48
C PRO A 632 -3.13 43.72 -0.71
N GLY A 633 -2.60 43.22 0.66
CA GLY A 633 -3.34 42.21 1.46
C GLY A 633 -2.58 40.87 1.50
N GLY A 634 -1.29 40.71 0.90
CA GLY A 634 -0.40 39.54 0.81
C GLY A 634 0.53 39.46 2.02
N THR A 635 1.15 38.22 2.43
CA THR A 635 2.05 37.85 3.56
C THR A 635 2.81 39.08 4.06
N THR A 636 2.77 39.28 5.45
CA THR A 636 3.35 40.45 6.19
C THR A 636 4.88 40.36 6.18
N GLY A 637 5.66 41.13 5.07
CA GLY A 637 7.12 41.29 5.24
C GLY A 637 7.76 41.76 3.92
N THR A 638 9.08 42.06 3.92
CA THR A 638 9.84 42.52 2.73
C THR A 638 10.86 41.45 2.34
N LEU A 639 11.45 41.67 1.20
CA LEU A 639 12.48 40.71 0.76
C LEU A 639 13.78 40.95 1.52
N SER A 640 13.63 41.56 2.68
CA SER A 640 14.85 41.90 3.45
C SER A 640 15.59 40.63 3.88
N PHE A 641 14.93 39.47 3.92
CA PHE A 641 15.62 38.22 4.33
C PHE A 641 16.73 37.85 3.34
N LEU A 642 16.67 38.38 2.14
CA LEU A 642 17.76 38.12 1.18
C LEU A 642 19.08 38.70 1.67
N THR A 643 18.99 39.83 2.44
CA THR A 643 20.25 40.47 2.91
C THR A 643 20.44 40.21 4.40
N GLU A 644 19.45 40.42 5.26
CA GLU A 644 19.61 40.24 6.72
C GLU A 644 19.94 38.80 7.09
N GLY A 645 19.46 37.91 6.31
CA GLY A 645 19.68 36.48 6.59
C GLY A 645 20.85 35.91 5.76
N GLY A 646 21.46 36.84 4.98
CA GLY A 646 22.62 36.48 4.14
C GLY A 646 22.28 35.39 3.10
N ILE A 647 20.99 35.32 2.75
CA ILE A 647 20.59 34.24 1.80
C ILE A 647 21.23 34.50 0.44
N ALA A 648 21.16 35.74 -0.07
CA ALA A 648 21.78 36.04 -1.39
C ALA A 648 23.29 35.77 -1.36
N GLN A 649 23.87 36.21 -0.25
CA GLN A 649 25.33 35.99 -0.14
C GLN A 649 25.66 34.49 -0.13
N MET A 650 24.95 33.75 0.66
CA MET A 650 25.24 32.30 0.72
C MET A 650 25.03 31.66 -0.65
N ALA A 651 23.93 32.00 -1.33
CA ALA A 651 23.62 31.37 -2.63
C ALA A 651 24.68 31.72 -3.67
N ILE A 652 25.13 32.98 -3.68
CA ILE A 652 26.14 33.40 -4.68
C ILE A 652 27.46 32.66 -4.41
N ASN A 653 27.76 32.49 -3.15
CA ASN A 653 29.03 31.81 -2.82
C ASN A 653 28.96 30.30 -3.13
N LEU A 654 27.82 29.86 -3.32
CA LEU A 654 27.71 28.41 -3.61
C LEU A 654 27.64 28.17 -5.13
N LEU A 655 27.64 29.18 -5.99
CA LEU A 655 27.44 29.03 -7.46
C LEU A 655 28.66 28.35 -8.10
N PRO A 656 29.81 28.47 -7.45
CA PRO A 656 30.90 27.70 -8.06
C PRO A 656 30.66 26.19 -7.98
N PHE A 657 29.85 25.81 -7.06
CA PHE A 657 29.59 24.36 -6.90
C PHE A 657 28.25 23.98 -7.53
N PHE A 658 27.35 24.92 -7.54
CA PHE A 658 26.01 24.72 -8.14
C PHE A 658 25.78 25.82 -9.19
N GLN A 659 25.46 25.34 -10.39
CA GLN A 659 25.29 26.34 -11.45
C GLN A 659 23.99 27.13 -11.24
N HIS A 660 22.92 26.48 -10.89
CA HIS A 660 21.62 27.15 -10.65
C HIS A 660 21.05 26.68 -9.31
N LEU A 661 20.63 27.70 -8.50
CA LEU A 661 19.98 27.34 -7.22
C LEU A 661 18.55 27.86 -7.23
N VAL A 662 17.66 26.92 -7.03
CA VAL A 662 16.24 27.28 -6.85
C VAL A 662 15.89 27.14 -5.37
N ILE A 663 15.71 28.28 -4.73
CA ILE A 663 15.59 28.26 -3.26
C ILE A 663 14.11 28.43 -2.90
N LYS A 664 13.65 27.42 -2.20
CA LYS A 664 12.24 27.46 -1.77
C LYS A 664 12.11 28.25 -0.47
N CYS A 665 11.20 29.26 -0.58
CA CYS A 665 11.17 30.18 0.60
C CYS A 665 9.77 30.18 1.20
N GLY A 666 9.01 29.07 0.97
CA GLY A 666 7.65 28.96 1.56
C GLY A 666 6.72 30.07 1.07
N GLU A 667 6.09 30.79 2.02
CA GLU A 667 5.08 31.82 1.66
C GLU A 667 5.74 33.06 1.03
N ARG A 668 7.10 33.03 1.14
CA ARG A 668 7.81 34.20 0.57
C ARG A 668 8.19 33.94 -0.90
N GLY A 669 7.81 32.85 -1.45
CA GLY A 669 7.97 32.57 -2.90
C GLY A 669 9.23 31.73 -3.15
N VAL A 670 9.78 31.92 -4.41
CA VAL A 670 10.94 31.14 -4.84
C VAL A 670 12.03 32.14 -5.30
N VAL A 671 13.22 31.83 -4.80
CA VAL A 671 14.34 32.67 -5.28
C VAL A 671 15.28 31.81 -6.13
N VAL A 672 15.61 32.38 -7.29
CA VAL A 672 16.56 31.66 -8.16
C VAL A 672 17.84 32.48 -8.25
N VAL A 673 18.93 31.76 -7.91
CA VAL A 673 20.27 32.36 -8.11
C VAL A 673 21.08 31.47 -9.06
N MET A 674 21.54 32.11 -10.10
CA MET A 674 22.13 31.22 -11.12
C MET A 674 23.28 31.94 -11.82
N ARG A 675 24.12 31.12 -12.44
CA ARG A 675 25.15 31.72 -13.32
C ARG A 675 25.03 31.13 -14.73
N VAL A 676 24.95 32.01 -15.71
CA VAL A 676 24.71 31.58 -17.10
C VAL A 676 25.81 32.20 -17.99
N SER A 677 26.03 31.51 -19.14
CA SER A 677 27.09 32.00 -20.05
C SER A 677 26.65 33.29 -20.76
N ARG A 678 27.54 33.92 -21.43
CA ARG A 678 27.24 35.20 -22.11
C ARG A 678 26.53 34.94 -23.44
N GLN A 679 26.54 33.72 -23.77
CA GLN A 679 25.89 33.42 -25.07
C GLN A 679 24.39 33.21 -24.88
N THR A 680 23.88 33.59 -23.73
CA THR A 680 22.44 33.38 -23.52
C THR A 680 21.71 34.72 -23.66
N LYS A 681 20.37 34.65 -23.57
CA LYS A 681 19.56 35.88 -23.76
C LYS A 681 19.66 36.81 -22.55
N TRP A 682 20.39 36.33 -21.58
CA TRP A 682 20.56 37.18 -20.39
C TRP A 682 21.63 38.24 -20.63
N ALA A 683 22.44 38.01 -21.63
CA ALA A 683 23.55 38.96 -21.91
C ALA A 683 23.02 40.36 -22.23
N SER A 684 21.75 40.36 -22.71
CA SER A 684 21.22 41.68 -23.11
C SER A 684 20.33 42.26 -21.98
N GLU A 685 20.26 41.54 -20.88
CA GLU A 685 19.34 41.98 -19.82
C GLU A 685 20.10 42.81 -18.78
N ARG A 686 19.41 43.84 -18.31
CA ARG A 686 19.94 44.60 -17.16
C ARG A 686 19.04 44.39 -15.93
N SER A 687 19.71 44.78 -14.74
CA SER A 687 18.90 44.58 -13.53
C SER A 687 17.56 45.34 -13.63
N ASN A 688 16.53 44.72 -13.19
CA ASN A 688 15.18 45.32 -13.14
C ASN A 688 14.52 44.99 -11.79
N ILE A 689 14.51 46.00 -10.95
CA ILE A 689 14.07 45.74 -9.55
C ILE A 689 12.54 45.58 -9.52
N HIS A 690 11.90 46.28 -10.46
CA HIS A 690 10.43 46.15 -10.51
C HIS A 690 10.00 44.74 -10.95
N LYS A 691 10.81 44.22 -11.83
CA LYS A 691 10.49 42.83 -12.24
C LYS A 691 11.17 41.82 -11.32
N ARG A 692 11.82 42.31 -10.23
CA ARG A 692 12.36 41.58 -9.06
C ARG A 692 13.54 40.70 -9.45
N TYR A 693 14.41 41.15 -10.37
CA TYR A 693 15.64 40.39 -10.61
C TYR A 693 16.81 41.35 -10.82
N ILE A 694 17.97 40.86 -10.42
CA ILE A 694 19.22 41.62 -10.64
C ILE A 694 20.20 40.77 -11.46
N VAL A 695 20.94 41.55 -12.29
CA VAL A 695 21.86 40.84 -13.20
C VAL A 695 23.25 41.48 -13.05
N SER A 696 24.20 40.57 -12.89
CA SER A 696 25.59 41.07 -12.93
C SER A 696 26.38 40.38 -14.05
N ASN A 697 26.97 41.32 -14.91
CA ASN A 697 27.78 40.74 -16.00
C ASN A 697 29.23 40.54 -15.55
N GLY A 698 29.62 39.23 -15.55
CA GLY A 698 30.99 38.91 -15.08
C GLY A 698 32.07 39.68 -15.84
N SER A 699 33.29 39.92 -15.19
CA SER A 699 34.41 40.62 -15.86
C SER A 699 35.06 39.71 -16.92
N GLY A 700 35.51 40.36 -18.11
CA GLY A 700 36.16 39.60 -19.21
C GLY A 700 35.21 38.57 -19.84
N ASN A 701 35.65 37.13 -19.83
CA ASN A 701 34.81 36.02 -20.34
C ASN A 701 34.00 35.38 -19.20
N GLY A 702 33.75 36.16 -18.09
CA GLY A 702 33.10 35.59 -16.90
C GLY A 702 31.58 35.43 -17.12
N ASP A 703 30.90 34.53 -16.38
CA ASP A 703 29.46 34.22 -16.51
C ASP A 703 28.60 35.35 -15.94
N ILE A 704 27.42 35.38 -16.42
CA ILE A 704 26.39 36.30 -15.88
C ILE A 704 25.72 35.68 -14.65
N VAL A 705 25.66 36.58 -13.57
CA VAL A 705 24.96 36.09 -12.37
C VAL A 705 23.58 36.75 -12.28
N VAL A 706 22.63 35.83 -12.05
CA VAL A 706 21.25 36.35 -11.99
C VAL A 706 20.64 35.94 -10.65
N LEU A 707 20.02 36.93 -9.99
CA LEU A 707 19.18 36.66 -8.81
C LEU A 707 17.76 37.18 -9.05
N GLN A 708 16.86 36.25 -8.96
CA GLN A 708 15.49 36.69 -9.27
C GLN A 708 14.52 36.07 -8.25
N HIS A 709 13.65 36.94 -7.79
CA HIS A 709 12.60 36.48 -6.85
C HIS A 709 11.26 36.32 -7.56
N PHE A 710 10.63 35.21 -7.24
CA PHE A 710 9.28 34.93 -7.78
C PHE A 710 8.30 34.85 -6.61
N PRO A 711 7.38 35.83 -6.61
CA PRO A 711 6.42 35.86 -5.48
C PRO A 711 5.53 34.62 -5.46
N ALA A 712 5.13 34.25 -4.19
CA ALA A 712 4.29 33.02 -4.04
C ALA A 712 2.88 33.29 -4.61
N ASN A 713 2.29 32.24 -5.16
CA ASN A 713 0.88 32.38 -5.58
C ASN A 713 -0.04 32.49 -4.37
N ARG A 714 -1.13 33.32 -4.53
CA ARG A 714 -2.05 33.51 -3.39
C ARG A 714 -2.91 32.27 -3.17
N LEU A 715 -2.78 32.01 -1.90
CA LEU A 715 -3.66 30.86 -1.54
C LEU A 715 -4.35 31.16 -0.21
N ARG A 716 -5.68 30.94 -0.21
CA ARG A 716 -6.37 31.05 1.12
C ARG A 716 -5.93 29.91 2.05
N LEU A 717 -5.46 30.37 3.29
CA LEU A 717 -4.89 29.37 4.22
C LEU A 717 -5.86 28.18 4.41
N GLU A 718 -7.11 28.38 4.24
CA GLU A 718 -8.09 27.29 4.44
C GLU A 718 -8.07 26.30 3.27
N SER A 719 -7.53 26.78 2.18
CA SER A 719 -7.52 25.89 1.00
C SER A 719 -6.33 24.94 1.03
N ILE A 720 -5.41 25.23 2.02
CA ILE A 720 -4.25 24.31 2.10
C ILE A 720 -4.67 23.06 2.88
N ILE A 721 -4.55 21.98 2.21
CA ILE A 721 -5.00 20.70 2.80
C ILE A 721 -3.79 19.91 3.29
N ASN A 722 -2.69 19.89 2.50
CA ASN A 722 -1.49 19.10 2.81
C ASN A 722 -0.24 19.82 2.29
N VAL A 723 0.79 19.88 3.16
CA VAL A 723 1.99 20.64 2.71
C VAL A 723 3.06 19.66 2.24
N THR A 724 2.75 18.43 2.45
CA THR A 724 3.75 17.42 2.04
C THR A 724 3.77 17.25 0.51
N GLY A 725 5.02 17.36 -0.04
CA GLY A 725 5.16 16.97 -1.46
C GLY A 725 5.12 18.21 -2.38
N ALA A 726 4.67 19.41 -1.81
CA ALA A 726 4.59 20.60 -2.67
C ALA A 726 5.96 20.98 -3.23
N GLY A 727 6.94 20.90 -2.34
CA GLY A 727 8.31 21.17 -2.83
C GLY A 727 8.75 20.17 -3.92
N ASP A 728 8.43 18.87 -3.65
CA ASP A 728 8.78 17.85 -4.66
C ASP A 728 8.07 18.10 -5.99
N THR A 729 6.83 18.57 -5.91
CA THR A 729 6.04 18.83 -7.14
C THR A 729 6.62 20.05 -7.87
N LEU A 730 7.05 21.07 -7.04
CA LEU A 730 7.70 22.22 -7.69
C LEU A 730 8.94 21.77 -8.47
N VAL A 731 9.71 20.89 -7.89
CA VAL A 731 10.93 20.39 -8.56
C VAL A 731 10.54 19.55 -9.78
N ALA A 732 9.53 18.73 -9.60
CA ALA A 732 9.10 17.86 -10.72
C ALA A 732 8.69 18.72 -11.93
N SER A 733 8.00 19.84 -11.67
CA SER A 733 7.57 20.70 -12.80
C SER A 733 8.79 21.34 -13.49
N ILE A 734 9.76 21.70 -12.67
CA ILE A 734 10.98 22.27 -13.28
C ILE A 734 11.69 21.20 -14.10
N LEU A 735 11.83 20.00 -13.59
CA LEU A 735 12.48 18.92 -14.35
C LEU A 735 11.73 18.62 -15.65
N ALA A 736 10.40 18.63 -15.52
CA ALA A 736 9.62 18.36 -16.75
C ALA A 736 9.89 19.45 -17.80
N SER A 737 10.06 20.67 -17.39
CA SER A 737 10.35 21.76 -18.34
C SER A 737 11.76 21.62 -18.91
N LEU A 738 12.67 21.17 -18.07
CA LEU A 738 14.05 21.02 -18.56
C LEU A 738 14.15 19.90 -19.60
N VAL A 739 13.32 18.92 -19.40
CA VAL A 739 13.33 17.84 -20.42
C VAL A 739 12.79 18.39 -21.75
N GLN A 740 11.85 19.29 -21.69
CA GLN A 740 11.25 19.82 -22.94
C GLN A 740 12.10 20.97 -23.50
N ASP A 741 12.72 21.69 -22.59
CA ASP A 741 13.53 22.84 -22.99
C ASP A 741 14.77 22.93 -22.08
N PRO A 742 15.87 22.27 -22.50
CA PRO A 742 17.07 22.15 -21.66
C PRO A 742 17.71 23.52 -21.40
N ASN A 743 17.39 24.52 -22.20
CA ASN A 743 18.04 25.83 -21.99
C ASN A 743 17.02 26.85 -21.44
N GLY A 744 16.00 26.39 -20.84
CA GLY A 744 14.91 27.26 -20.38
C GLY A 744 15.41 28.33 -19.40
N PHE A 745 16.46 27.95 -18.64
CA PHE A 745 16.93 28.93 -17.63
C PHE A 745 17.83 29.98 -18.28
N GLU A 746 18.19 29.76 -19.56
CA GLU A 746 19.10 30.73 -20.24
C GLU A 746 18.28 31.82 -20.95
N ASP A 747 16.95 31.77 -20.80
CA ASP A 747 16.06 32.78 -21.41
C ASP A 747 15.13 33.32 -20.31
N PRO A 748 15.18 34.66 -20.06
CA PRO A 748 14.41 35.26 -18.96
C PRO A 748 12.92 34.95 -19.07
N GLU A 749 12.36 35.02 -20.24
CA GLU A 749 10.91 34.74 -20.37
C GLU A 749 10.61 33.26 -20.13
N SER A 750 11.44 32.45 -20.69
CA SER A 750 11.23 31.00 -20.45
C SER A 750 11.34 30.66 -18.97
N LEU A 751 12.38 31.28 -18.25
CA LEU A 751 12.56 31.01 -16.81
C LEU A 751 11.29 31.41 -16.03
N LYS A 752 10.80 32.55 -16.36
CA LYS A 752 9.57 32.99 -15.68
C LYS A 752 8.44 31.98 -15.88
N GLY A 753 8.21 31.54 -17.12
CA GLY A 753 7.15 30.53 -17.38
C GLY A 753 7.38 29.24 -16.59
N ILE A 754 8.64 28.82 -16.54
CA ILE A 754 8.94 27.54 -15.85
C ILE A 754 8.59 27.67 -14.36
N LEU A 755 8.93 28.82 -13.76
CA LEU A 755 8.73 28.92 -12.30
C LEU A 755 7.25 29.22 -11.99
N GLU A 756 6.59 29.91 -12.91
CA GLU A 756 5.13 30.08 -12.71
C GLU A 756 4.39 28.74 -12.78
N ASP A 757 4.77 27.93 -13.75
CA ASP A 757 4.13 26.60 -13.83
C ASP A 757 4.50 25.73 -12.62
N ALA A 758 5.72 25.88 -12.25
CA ALA A 758 6.15 25.03 -11.11
C ALA A 758 5.39 25.43 -9.84
N GLN A 759 5.25 26.77 -9.57
CA GLN A 759 4.50 27.21 -8.38
C GLN A 759 3.02 26.80 -8.48
N ALA A 760 2.48 26.95 -9.70
CA ALA A 760 1.06 26.54 -9.87
C ALA A 760 0.89 25.04 -9.58
N ALA A 761 1.81 24.25 -10.05
CA ALA A 761 1.71 22.79 -9.77
C ALA A 761 1.83 22.52 -8.27
N ALA A 762 2.73 23.23 -7.64
CA ALA A 762 2.89 23.04 -6.17
C ALA A 762 1.60 23.43 -5.43
N VAL A 763 0.96 24.49 -5.92
CA VAL A 763 -0.30 24.93 -5.27
C VAL A 763 -1.37 23.84 -5.42
N LEU A 764 -1.43 23.23 -6.60
CA LEU A 764 -2.40 22.12 -6.75
C LEU A 764 -2.15 21.02 -5.72
N THR A 765 -0.89 20.79 -5.50
CA THR A 765 -0.59 19.72 -4.51
C THR A 765 -0.92 20.19 -3.10
N LEU A 766 -0.67 21.49 -2.78
CA LEU A 766 -1.01 22.01 -1.45
C LEU A 766 -2.51 21.91 -1.20
N GLN A 767 -3.33 21.88 -2.27
CA GLN A 767 -4.80 21.85 -2.11
C GLN A 767 -5.32 20.41 -2.22
N SER A 768 -4.36 19.50 -2.25
CA SER A 768 -4.76 18.08 -2.41
C SER A 768 -4.49 17.34 -1.10
N GLU A 769 -5.27 16.20 -0.96
CA GLU A 769 -5.04 15.36 0.25
C GLU A 769 -3.84 14.44 0.05
N PHE A 770 -3.25 14.42 -1.19
CA PHE A 770 -2.16 13.47 -1.50
C PHE A 770 -0.84 14.25 -1.59
N ALA A 771 0.28 13.51 -1.47
CA ALA A 771 1.62 14.13 -1.56
C ALA A 771 1.90 14.65 -2.97
N VAL A 772 1.19 14.04 -3.96
CA VAL A 772 1.21 14.60 -5.33
C VAL A 772 -0.24 14.70 -5.83
N SER A 773 -0.59 15.90 -6.28
CA SER A 773 -2.00 16.14 -6.66
C SER A 773 -2.36 15.40 -7.96
N PRO A 774 -3.43 14.65 -7.92
CA PRO A 774 -3.90 13.99 -9.14
C PRO A 774 -4.35 15.01 -10.21
N SER A 775 -4.63 16.26 -9.81
CA SER A 775 -5.08 17.30 -10.76
C SER A 775 -3.95 17.75 -11.68
N LEU A 776 -2.79 17.25 -11.34
CA LEU A 776 -1.66 17.60 -12.24
C LEU A 776 -1.82 16.94 -13.62
N SER A 777 -2.73 15.86 -13.64
CA SER A 777 -2.97 15.13 -14.91
C SER A 777 -4.13 15.76 -15.69
N LEU A 778 -4.96 16.74 -15.08
CA LEU A 778 -6.14 17.37 -15.72
C LEU A 778 -5.75 18.66 -16.46
#